data_AF-A0A9E2CIU5-F1
#
_entry.id   AF-A0A9E2CIU5-F1
#
_cell.length_a   1.000
_cell.length_b   1.000
_cell.length_c   1.000
_cell.angle_alpha   90.00
_cell.angle_beta   90.00
_cell.angle_gamma   90.00
#
_symmetry.space_group_name_H-M   'P 1'
#
loop_
_entity.id
_entity.type
_entity.pdbx_description
1 polymer ?
#
loop_
_entity_poly.entity_id
_entity_poly.type
_entity_poly.pdbx_seq_one_letter_code
_entity_poly.pdbx_strand_id
1 'polypeptide(L)'
;MATTQAVWGIDLGRCALKAIKLRAGAEGKVEIAAHDFIEHPTNLSQPGADRHELIRGALEKFLSRNDISKDRVVVAVPGQHTLARFTKLPPVAPKRIPDIVRYEADQQIPFDLDEVIWDYQTFQQEDLPDVEVGIFAMKRELLREHLLHFEQSAIEPIAVQSCPLAVYNAAVFDGMLGTDTVVLVDIGAENADLIIATPNSLWTRTIAIGGSAFTEALVKSFKLSFAKAESLKRTAETSKYRRQVFQAMRPVFADLVQELQRSIGFYSSTHRDAEIQKIVGLGNAFKLPGLQQFLQRNLGLTVEIPRAFHNAISPGTARDDALVEEFLSFAVSYGLALQGLDLTKVTSNLLPTEIAKQVVWRKKRPAFAATAACLVLAGGLIWFRQMQDMRALAVGGNRPSLTLEEAYDVIENGPPVSLPAWEQAATVYAAGKALMDQKQVLEGEGGQEREDTEGLIQIQRNKAIIPKITQAIHEAVPIPEGVLGQANTATAVLRAVAGGQAPPRSERRQVFLTSLDMQYEPNLNAYTWAEATVLLEPRISDPDEVLPGLWIKIFCRTPREDGPVFIREAFMRALRDKGRQPGTGFFFDRIVLIEGNRVRAVAGEPGTRRAGAEKWGSTGGSSSEGSDVGVLDVATNEPAGNDWRFEIWLDAILKDYPEGDSEETDEERVDEEDGG
;
A
#
# COMPACT_ATOMS: atom_id res chain seq x y z
N MET A 1 -16.29 -40.34 -6.18
CA MET A 1 -17.21 -39.42 -5.49
C MET A 1 -16.35 -38.43 -4.73
N ALA A 2 -16.46 -37.12 -5.00
CA ALA A 2 -15.75 -36.13 -4.22
C ALA A 2 -16.25 -36.23 -2.78
N THR A 3 -15.44 -36.71 -1.85
CA THR A 3 -15.75 -36.69 -0.42
C THR A 3 -15.99 -35.24 -0.04
N THR A 4 -17.23 -34.87 0.27
CA THR A 4 -17.59 -33.54 0.74
C THR A 4 -16.70 -33.18 1.91
N GLN A 5 -15.94 -32.08 1.81
CA GLN A 5 -15.01 -31.69 2.86
C GLN A 5 -15.77 -31.43 4.17
N ALA A 6 -15.31 -32.06 5.24
CA ALA A 6 -15.85 -31.82 6.57
C ALA A 6 -15.42 -30.45 7.10
N VAL A 7 -16.21 -29.91 8.02
CA VAL A 7 -16.02 -28.58 8.59
C VAL A 7 -16.06 -28.67 10.10
N TRP A 8 -15.05 -28.14 10.75
CA TRP A 8 -15.05 -27.88 12.18
C TRP A 8 -15.60 -26.50 12.48
N GLY A 9 -16.60 -26.42 13.36
CA GLY A 9 -16.98 -25.20 14.04
C GLY A 9 -16.35 -25.19 15.44
N ILE A 10 -15.52 -24.19 15.74
CA ILE A 10 -14.81 -24.10 17.03
C ILE A 10 -15.23 -22.83 17.77
N ASP A 11 -15.75 -23.00 18.97
CA ASP A 11 -16.08 -21.93 19.91
C ASP A 11 -15.09 -21.95 21.09
N LEU A 12 -14.29 -20.88 21.21
CA LEU A 12 -13.39 -20.63 22.34
C LEU A 12 -14.15 -19.91 23.46
N GLY A 13 -14.97 -20.67 24.19
CA GLY A 13 -15.69 -20.18 25.35
C GLY A 13 -14.78 -19.92 26.56
N ARG A 14 -15.30 -19.15 27.53
CA ARG A 14 -14.61 -18.81 28.79
C ARG A 14 -14.45 -19.98 29.75
N CYS A 15 -15.36 -20.96 29.71
CA CYS A 15 -15.29 -22.17 30.52
C CYS A 15 -14.66 -23.36 29.77
N ALA A 16 -14.84 -23.43 28.45
CA ALA A 16 -14.41 -24.57 27.66
C ALA A 16 -14.24 -24.18 26.19
N LEU A 17 -13.34 -24.88 25.50
CA LEU A 17 -13.32 -24.99 24.04
C LEU A 17 -14.37 -26.04 23.63
N LYS A 18 -15.22 -25.68 22.66
CA LYS A 18 -16.27 -26.56 22.14
C LYS A 18 -16.12 -26.65 20.63
N ALA A 19 -16.00 -27.86 20.11
CA ALA A 19 -15.78 -28.08 18.69
C ALA A 19 -16.74 -29.14 18.16
N ILE A 20 -17.32 -28.92 16.98
CA ILE A 20 -18.14 -29.93 16.30
C ILE A 20 -17.72 -30.03 14.83
N LYS A 21 -17.58 -31.27 14.35
CA LYS A 21 -17.23 -31.58 12.97
C LYS A 21 -18.46 -32.05 12.24
N LEU A 22 -18.87 -31.30 11.22
CA LEU A 22 -19.99 -31.65 10.38
C LEU A 22 -19.53 -32.10 8.99
N ARG A 23 -20.31 -33.02 8.41
CA ARG A 23 -20.28 -33.37 6.99
C ARG A 23 -21.68 -33.17 6.42
N ALA A 24 -21.77 -32.79 5.14
CA ALA A 24 -23.06 -32.77 4.46
C ALA A 24 -23.62 -34.20 4.40
N GLY A 25 -24.85 -34.38 4.87
CA GLY A 25 -25.61 -35.62 4.78
C GLY A 25 -26.56 -35.62 3.58
N ALA A 26 -27.43 -36.63 3.52
CA ALA A 26 -28.52 -36.68 2.55
C ALA A 26 -29.71 -35.81 2.99
N GLU A 27 -30.55 -35.41 2.03
CA GLU A 27 -31.86 -34.76 2.27
C GLU A 27 -31.78 -33.48 3.14
N GLY A 28 -30.73 -32.67 2.97
CA GLY A 28 -30.59 -31.41 3.72
C GLY A 28 -30.21 -31.58 5.19
N LYS A 29 -29.82 -32.79 5.61
CA LYS A 29 -29.29 -33.06 6.95
C LYS A 29 -27.77 -33.00 6.98
N VAL A 30 -27.20 -32.98 8.18
CA VAL A 30 -25.76 -33.04 8.41
C VAL A 30 -25.38 -34.23 9.29
N GLU A 31 -24.20 -34.78 9.08
CA GLU A 31 -23.62 -35.82 9.92
C GLU A 31 -22.65 -35.18 10.93
N ILE A 32 -22.82 -35.47 12.22
CA ILE A 32 -21.85 -35.11 13.27
C ILE A 32 -20.71 -36.14 13.25
N ALA A 33 -19.65 -35.85 12.52
CA ALA A 33 -18.52 -36.77 12.34
C ALA A 33 -17.62 -36.85 13.59
N ALA A 34 -17.56 -35.79 14.40
CA ALA A 34 -16.82 -35.72 15.65
C ALA A 34 -17.30 -34.51 16.48
N HIS A 35 -17.05 -34.53 17.78
CA HIS A 35 -17.23 -33.39 18.67
C HIS A 35 -16.18 -33.43 19.78
N ASP A 36 -15.90 -32.28 20.38
CA ASP A 36 -15.03 -32.16 21.54
C ASP A 36 -15.54 -31.08 22.48
N PHE A 37 -15.52 -31.41 23.77
CA PHE A 37 -15.71 -30.48 24.87
C PHE A 37 -14.47 -30.51 25.75
N ILE A 38 -13.71 -29.41 25.77
CA ILE A 38 -12.47 -29.30 26.53
C ILE A 38 -12.62 -28.18 27.55
N GLU A 39 -12.96 -28.56 28.77
CA GLU A 39 -13.05 -27.64 29.89
C GLU A 39 -11.68 -27.07 30.25
N HIS A 40 -11.62 -25.76 30.44
CA HIS A 40 -10.43 -25.08 30.92
C HIS A 40 -10.24 -25.41 32.41
N PRO A 41 -9.01 -25.71 32.87
CA PRO A 41 -8.73 -25.98 34.28
C PRO A 41 -9.24 -24.89 35.23
N THR A 42 -9.18 -23.64 34.77
CA THR A 42 -9.71 -22.46 35.45
C THR A 42 -10.53 -21.67 34.44
N ASN A 43 -11.67 -21.12 34.87
CA ASN A 43 -12.45 -20.21 34.02
C ASN A 43 -11.59 -19.00 33.65
N LEU A 44 -11.53 -18.69 32.34
CA LEU A 44 -10.67 -17.65 31.77
C LEU A 44 -10.98 -16.23 32.28
N SER A 45 -12.13 -16.04 32.93
CA SER A 45 -12.55 -14.78 33.54
C SER A 45 -12.09 -14.61 35.00
N GLN A 46 -11.50 -15.65 35.61
CA GLN A 46 -11.04 -15.56 37.00
C GLN A 46 -9.79 -14.67 37.12
N PRO A 47 -9.68 -13.82 38.17
CA PRO A 47 -8.48 -13.05 38.43
C PRO A 47 -7.25 -13.94 38.58
N GLY A 48 -6.17 -13.62 37.85
CA GLY A 48 -4.91 -14.37 37.86
C GLY A 48 -4.86 -15.58 36.92
N ALA A 49 -5.91 -15.84 36.14
CA ALA A 49 -5.86 -16.85 35.08
C ALA A 49 -4.96 -16.38 33.92
N ASP A 50 -3.94 -17.16 33.56
CA ASP A 50 -3.20 -16.94 32.31
C ASP A 50 -4.06 -17.43 31.14
N ARG A 51 -4.77 -16.48 30.52
CA ARG A 51 -5.70 -16.77 29.44
C ARG A 51 -5.00 -17.37 28.22
N HIS A 52 -3.81 -16.89 27.87
CA HIS A 52 -3.09 -17.35 26.69
C HIS A 52 -2.64 -18.80 26.88
N GLU A 53 -2.10 -19.13 28.05
CA GLU A 53 -1.68 -20.50 28.37
C GLU A 53 -2.85 -21.48 28.39
N LEU A 54 -3.97 -21.12 29.04
CA LEU A 54 -5.14 -21.99 29.15
C LEU A 54 -5.79 -22.25 27.78
N ILE A 55 -5.93 -21.23 26.94
CA ILE A 55 -6.45 -21.38 25.57
C ILE A 55 -5.51 -22.26 24.73
N ARG A 56 -4.20 -22.03 24.80
CA ARG A 56 -3.21 -22.84 24.09
C ARG A 56 -3.27 -24.30 24.51
N GLY A 57 -3.33 -24.59 25.81
CA GLY A 57 -3.45 -25.96 26.32
C GLY A 57 -4.75 -26.64 25.86
N ALA A 58 -5.85 -25.91 25.76
CA ALA A 58 -7.10 -26.44 25.23
C ALA A 58 -7.02 -26.76 23.73
N LEU A 59 -6.38 -25.89 22.93
CA LEU A 59 -6.15 -26.09 21.50
C LEU A 59 -5.18 -27.25 21.24
N GLU A 60 -4.08 -27.36 21.99
CA GLU A 60 -3.14 -28.49 21.91
C GLU A 60 -3.86 -29.81 22.21
N LYS A 61 -4.71 -29.84 23.25
CA LYS A 61 -5.53 -31.02 23.58
C LYS A 61 -6.52 -31.36 22.47
N PHE A 62 -7.17 -30.36 21.87
CA PHE A 62 -8.07 -30.55 20.71
C PHE A 62 -7.32 -31.17 19.52
N LEU A 63 -6.15 -30.63 19.18
CA LEU A 63 -5.32 -31.13 18.09
C LEU A 63 -4.74 -32.52 18.36
N SER A 64 -4.45 -32.86 19.62
CA SER A 64 -4.02 -34.22 19.98
C SER A 64 -5.09 -35.29 19.73
N ARG A 65 -6.37 -34.89 19.72
CA ARG A 65 -7.53 -35.77 19.52
C ARG A 65 -8.01 -35.81 18.08
N ASN A 66 -7.70 -34.78 17.28
CA ASN A 66 -8.28 -34.60 15.96
C ASN A 66 -7.23 -34.22 14.92
N ASP A 67 -7.17 -34.98 13.82
CA ASP A 67 -6.48 -34.54 12.60
C ASP A 67 -7.40 -33.62 11.80
N ILE A 68 -7.09 -32.33 11.80
CA ILE A 68 -7.85 -31.28 11.10
C ILE A 68 -7.23 -30.90 9.74
N SER A 69 -6.13 -31.52 9.33
CA SER A 69 -5.32 -31.10 8.17
C SER A 69 -6.07 -31.07 6.83
N LYS A 70 -7.15 -31.86 6.72
CA LYS A 70 -7.99 -31.99 5.51
C LYS A 70 -9.34 -31.29 5.64
N ASP A 71 -9.64 -30.77 6.83
CA ASP A 71 -10.92 -30.17 7.15
C ASP A 71 -10.87 -28.65 6.99
N ARG A 72 -12.04 -28.04 6.81
CA ARG A 72 -12.20 -26.58 6.91
C ARG A 72 -12.49 -26.22 8.36
N VAL A 73 -12.07 -25.04 8.82
CA VAL A 73 -12.31 -24.59 10.20
C VAL A 73 -12.99 -23.23 10.19
N VAL A 74 -14.09 -23.10 10.94
CA VAL A 74 -14.80 -21.84 11.19
C VAL A 74 -14.76 -21.58 12.69
N VAL A 75 -14.45 -20.35 13.09
CA VAL A 75 -14.26 -19.99 14.50
C VAL A 75 -15.22 -18.87 14.91
N ALA A 76 -15.66 -18.90 16.18
CA ALA A 76 -16.53 -17.86 16.73
C ALA A 76 -15.76 -16.75 17.45
N VAL A 77 -16.27 -15.52 17.37
CA VAL A 77 -15.91 -14.42 18.27
C VAL A 77 -17.07 -14.08 19.23
N PRO A 78 -16.79 -13.69 20.49
CA PRO A 78 -17.83 -13.35 21.46
C PRO A 78 -18.70 -12.17 21.03
N GLY A 79 -20.02 -12.27 21.21
CA GLY A 79 -20.98 -11.20 20.88
C GLY A 79 -20.65 -9.85 21.52
N GLN A 80 -20.12 -9.85 22.75
CA GLN A 80 -19.73 -8.64 23.51
C GLN A 80 -18.67 -7.78 22.82
N HIS A 81 -17.86 -8.35 21.94
CA HIS A 81 -16.84 -7.60 21.18
C HIS A 81 -17.33 -7.21 19.79
N THR A 82 -18.55 -7.57 19.44
CA THR A 82 -19.15 -7.31 18.14
C THR A 82 -20.25 -6.27 18.24
N LEU A 83 -20.40 -5.48 17.19
CA LEU A 83 -21.48 -4.54 17.00
C LEU A 83 -22.43 -5.13 15.97
N ALA A 84 -23.72 -5.19 16.29
CA ALA A 84 -24.77 -5.48 15.33
C ALA A 84 -25.70 -4.26 15.20
N ARG A 85 -25.99 -3.87 13.97
CA ARG A 85 -26.95 -2.81 13.65
C ARG A 85 -27.84 -3.26 12.51
N PHE A 86 -29.11 -2.88 12.55
CA PHE A 86 -30.11 -3.31 11.58
C PHE A 86 -30.77 -2.07 11.00
N THR A 87 -30.85 -2.00 9.67
CA THR A 87 -31.44 -0.89 8.95
C THR A 87 -32.28 -1.40 7.79
N LYS A 88 -33.37 -0.70 7.49
CA LYS A 88 -34.22 -0.99 6.32
C LYS A 88 -33.81 -0.08 5.19
N LEU A 89 -33.44 -0.68 4.08
CA LEU A 89 -33.11 0.05 2.87
C LEU A 89 -34.37 0.30 2.04
N PRO A 90 -34.49 1.47 1.40
CA PRO A 90 -35.56 1.69 0.44
C PRO A 90 -35.44 0.71 -0.73
N PRO A 91 -36.52 0.47 -1.50
CA PRO A 91 -36.47 -0.40 -2.67
C PRO A 91 -35.43 0.09 -3.69
N VAL A 92 -34.35 -0.66 -3.85
CA VAL A 92 -33.23 -0.30 -4.74
C VAL A 92 -32.78 -1.51 -5.55
N ALA A 93 -32.22 -1.25 -6.73
CA ALA A 93 -31.61 -2.29 -7.55
C ALA A 93 -30.51 -3.02 -6.75
N PRO A 94 -30.43 -4.37 -6.79
CA PRO A 94 -29.48 -5.15 -5.99
C PRO A 94 -28.02 -4.70 -6.14
N LYS A 95 -27.63 -4.19 -7.32
CA LYS A 95 -26.29 -3.67 -7.59
C LYS A 95 -25.90 -2.44 -6.76
N ARG A 96 -26.88 -1.66 -6.28
CA ARG A 96 -26.65 -0.45 -5.46
C ARG A 96 -26.67 -0.72 -3.96
N ILE A 97 -27.12 -1.91 -3.54
CA ILE A 97 -27.16 -2.28 -2.12
C ILE A 97 -25.79 -2.13 -1.46
N PRO A 98 -24.66 -2.63 -2.03
CA PRO A 98 -23.35 -2.51 -1.38
C PRO A 98 -22.92 -1.07 -1.10
N ASP A 99 -23.20 -0.14 -2.02
CA ASP A 99 -22.83 1.28 -1.86
C ASP A 99 -23.64 1.94 -0.74
N ILE A 100 -24.94 1.65 -0.67
CA ILE A 100 -25.82 2.17 0.38
C ILE A 100 -25.45 1.57 1.73
N VAL A 101 -25.19 0.26 1.78
CA VAL A 101 -24.78 -0.41 3.02
C VAL A 101 -23.46 0.15 3.52
N ARG A 102 -22.51 0.47 2.64
CA ARG A 102 -21.25 1.13 3.03
C ARG A 102 -21.51 2.51 3.65
N TYR A 103 -22.44 3.29 3.08
CA TYR A 103 -22.85 4.58 3.67
C TYR A 103 -23.53 4.40 5.04
N GLU A 104 -24.44 3.45 5.17
CA GLU A 104 -25.10 3.13 6.45
C GLU A 104 -24.10 2.63 7.50
N ALA A 105 -23.12 1.81 7.11
CA ALA A 105 -22.08 1.31 8.01
C ALA A 105 -21.24 2.44 8.60
N ASP A 106 -20.84 3.41 7.76
CA ASP A 106 -20.09 4.60 8.19
C ASP A 106 -20.86 5.44 9.22
N GLN A 107 -22.19 5.53 9.10
CA GLN A 107 -23.03 6.28 10.05
C GLN A 107 -23.33 5.51 11.35
N GLN A 108 -23.40 4.18 11.27
CA GLN A 108 -23.87 3.34 12.39
C GLN A 108 -22.74 2.75 13.23
N ILE A 109 -21.54 2.63 12.67
CA ILE A 109 -20.35 2.17 13.38
C ILE A 109 -19.68 3.39 14.05
N PRO A 110 -19.53 3.41 15.38
CA PRO A 110 -18.99 4.57 16.11
C PRO A 110 -17.44 4.65 16.05
N PHE A 111 -16.82 4.06 15.03
CA PHE A 111 -15.38 3.96 14.83
C PHE A 111 -15.08 4.05 13.33
N ASP A 112 -13.87 4.45 12.97
CA ASP A 112 -13.46 4.51 11.57
C ASP A 112 -13.50 3.10 10.94
N LEU A 113 -13.99 3.02 9.70
CA LEU A 113 -14.13 1.75 8.97
C LEU A 113 -12.77 1.03 8.76
N ASP A 114 -11.65 1.74 8.84
CA ASP A 114 -10.31 1.17 8.72
C ASP A 114 -9.86 0.43 10.02
N GLU A 115 -10.35 0.87 11.18
CA GLU A 115 -10.05 0.30 12.50
C GLU A 115 -10.89 -0.95 12.82
N VAL A 116 -11.95 -1.17 12.07
CA VAL A 116 -12.87 -2.31 12.25
C VAL A 116 -12.80 -3.28 11.08
N ILE A 117 -13.10 -4.54 11.35
CA ILE A 117 -13.56 -5.47 10.32
C ILE A 117 -15.06 -5.50 10.42
N TRP A 118 -15.73 -5.36 9.28
CA TRP A 118 -17.16 -5.41 9.20
C TRP A 118 -17.61 -6.15 7.96
N ASP A 119 -18.80 -6.74 8.06
CA ASP A 119 -19.51 -7.37 6.95
C ASP A 119 -21.01 -7.16 7.15
N TYR A 120 -21.82 -7.47 6.15
CA TYR A 120 -23.26 -7.30 6.21
C TYR A 120 -24.02 -8.53 5.69
N GLN A 121 -25.27 -8.65 6.13
CA GLN A 121 -26.20 -9.64 5.64
C GLN A 121 -27.49 -8.96 5.23
N THR A 122 -27.95 -9.24 4.01
CA THR A 122 -29.27 -8.83 3.54
C THR A 122 -30.33 -9.86 3.93
N PHE A 123 -31.48 -9.36 4.32
CA PHE A 123 -32.68 -10.09 4.68
C PHE A 123 -33.82 -9.52 3.85
N GLN A 124 -34.40 -10.34 2.98
CA GLN A 124 -35.53 -9.95 2.14
C GLN A 124 -36.64 -10.98 2.33
N GLN A 125 -37.85 -10.50 2.59
CA GLN A 125 -39.06 -11.32 2.55
C GLN A 125 -39.57 -11.36 1.11
N GLU A 126 -40.04 -12.51 0.64
CA GLU A 126 -40.48 -12.68 -0.76
C GLU A 126 -41.61 -11.70 -1.16
N ASP A 127 -42.46 -11.33 -0.19
CA ASP A 127 -43.65 -10.51 -0.43
C ASP A 127 -43.44 -9.00 -0.19
N LEU A 128 -42.26 -8.58 0.27
CA LEU A 128 -41.97 -7.18 0.59
C LEU A 128 -40.84 -6.62 -0.29
N PRO A 129 -41.01 -5.38 -0.81
CA PRO A 129 -39.98 -4.72 -1.61
C PRO A 129 -38.80 -4.22 -0.77
N ASP A 130 -38.98 -4.12 0.55
CA ASP A 130 -37.97 -3.62 1.48
C ASP A 130 -36.90 -4.68 1.74
N VAL A 131 -35.64 -4.23 1.76
CA VAL A 131 -34.50 -5.07 2.14
C VAL A 131 -34.01 -4.62 3.51
N GLU A 132 -34.07 -5.51 4.48
CA GLU A 132 -33.44 -5.30 5.79
C GLU A 132 -31.97 -5.71 5.69
N VAL A 133 -31.07 -4.92 6.27
CA VAL A 133 -29.65 -5.21 6.31
C VAL A 133 -29.17 -5.21 7.75
N GLY A 134 -28.53 -6.32 8.13
CA GLY A 134 -27.73 -6.42 9.34
C GLY A 134 -26.27 -6.09 9.05
N ILE A 135 -25.72 -5.07 9.71
CA ILE A 135 -24.31 -4.67 9.67
C ILE A 135 -23.64 -5.19 10.93
N PHE A 136 -22.54 -5.93 10.75
CA PHE A 136 -21.79 -6.57 11.83
C PHE A 136 -20.35 -6.10 11.81
N ALA A 137 -19.84 -5.61 12.94
CA ALA A 137 -18.48 -5.07 13.03
C ALA A 137 -17.76 -5.52 14.30
N MET A 138 -16.43 -5.59 14.23
CA MET A 138 -15.55 -5.86 15.38
C MET A 138 -14.26 -5.07 15.20
N LYS A 139 -13.69 -4.56 16.30
CA LYS A 139 -12.37 -3.91 16.26
C LYS A 139 -11.30 -4.88 15.75
N ARG A 140 -10.50 -4.43 14.79
CA ARG A 140 -9.46 -5.24 14.13
C ARG A 140 -8.44 -5.78 15.14
N GLU A 141 -8.09 -5.01 16.16
CA GLU A 141 -7.16 -5.41 17.22
C GLU A 141 -7.68 -6.60 18.02
N LEU A 142 -8.93 -6.53 18.52
CA LEU A 142 -9.56 -7.60 19.30
C LEU A 142 -9.69 -8.90 18.49
N LEU A 143 -9.97 -8.77 17.19
CA LEU A 143 -10.05 -9.91 16.28
C LEU A 143 -8.68 -10.53 16.04
N ARG A 144 -7.62 -9.72 15.85
CA ARG A 144 -6.24 -10.21 15.70
C ARG A 144 -5.77 -10.94 16.94
N GLU A 145 -6.01 -10.40 18.14
CA GLU A 145 -5.70 -11.06 19.41
C GLU A 145 -6.38 -12.43 19.49
N HIS A 146 -7.65 -12.50 19.10
CA HIS A 146 -8.40 -13.75 19.10
C HIS A 146 -7.85 -14.77 18.08
N LEU A 147 -7.52 -14.32 16.86
CA LEU A 147 -6.98 -15.18 15.80
C LEU A 147 -5.57 -15.69 16.10
N LEU A 148 -4.78 -14.94 16.87
CA LEU A 148 -3.42 -15.31 17.25
C LEU A 148 -3.36 -16.68 17.95
N HIS A 149 -4.35 -17.03 18.76
CA HIS A 149 -4.42 -18.34 19.41
C HIS A 149 -4.49 -19.50 18.42
N PHE A 150 -5.23 -19.32 17.33
CA PHE A 150 -5.35 -20.32 16.26
C PHE A 150 -4.09 -20.37 15.43
N GLU A 151 -3.51 -19.21 15.08
CA GLU A 151 -2.26 -19.12 14.33
C GLU A 151 -1.10 -19.82 15.05
N GLN A 152 -0.93 -19.56 16.35
CA GLN A 152 0.08 -20.22 17.20
C GLN A 152 -0.11 -21.73 17.29
N SER A 153 -1.34 -22.22 17.09
CA SER A 153 -1.69 -23.63 17.09
C SER A 153 -1.71 -24.24 15.67
N ALA A 154 -1.24 -23.49 14.66
CA ALA A 154 -1.28 -23.87 13.24
C ALA A 154 -2.69 -24.22 12.70
N ILE A 155 -3.73 -23.62 13.30
CA ILE A 155 -5.11 -23.70 12.82
C ILE A 155 -5.36 -22.48 11.94
N GLU A 156 -5.83 -22.71 10.70
CA GLU A 156 -6.15 -21.65 9.75
C GLU A 156 -7.66 -21.57 9.51
N PRO A 157 -8.39 -20.67 10.20
CA PRO A 157 -9.81 -20.50 9.96
C PRO A 157 -10.10 -19.98 8.54
N ILE A 158 -11.15 -20.52 7.91
CA ILE A 158 -11.66 -20.04 6.62
C ILE A 158 -12.73 -18.94 6.78
N ALA A 159 -13.32 -18.84 7.96
CA ALA A 159 -14.30 -17.81 8.32
C ALA A 159 -14.30 -17.56 9.84
N VAL A 160 -14.68 -16.34 10.20
CA VAL A 160 -14.90 -15.92 11.58
C VAL A 160 -16.31 -15.35 11.68
N GLN A 161 -17.10 -15.82 12.63
CA GLN A 161 -18.47 -15.34 12.83
C GLN A 161 -18.74 -15.02 14.30
N SER A 162 -19.62 -14.08 14.59
CA SER A 162 -20.02 -13.80 15.98
C SER A 162 -20.92 -14.92 16.53
N CYS A 163 -20.78 -15.26 17.81
CA CYS A 163 -21.62 -16.24 18.51
C CYS A 163 -23.14 -16.08 18.24
N PRO A 164 -23.77 -14.89 18.36
CA PRO A 164 -25.22 -14.76 18.14
C PRO A 164 -25.66 -15.12 16.71
N LEU A 165 -24.83 -14.84 15.70
CA LEU A 165 -25.12 -15.19 14.31
C LEU A 165 -24.96 -16.69 14.06
N ALA A 166 -23.99 -17.33 14.71
CA ALA A 166 -23.86 -18.77 14.67
C ALA A 166 -25.07 -19.46 15.33
N VAL A 167 -25.54 -18.95 16.47
CA VAL A 167 -26.76 -19.43 17.12
C VAL A 167 -28.00 -19.26 16.23
N TYR A 168 -28.14 -18.12 15.55
CA TYR A 168 -29.18 -17.93 14.55
C TYR A 168 -29.11 -18.98 13.44
N ASN A 169 -27.92 -19.20 12.88
CA ASN A 169 -27.69 -20.17 11.82
C ASN A 169 -28.07 -21.60 12.26
N ALA A 170 -27.70 -22.00 13.47
CA ALA A 170 -28.11 -23.27 14.07
C ALA A 170 -29.64 -23.37 14.21
N ALA A 171 -30.28 -22.33 14.73
CA ALA A 171 -31.72 -22.32 14.97
C ALA A 171 -32.56 -22.36 13.68
N VAL A 172 -32.14 -21.63 12.65
CA VAL A 172 -32.80 -21.66 11.32
C VAL A 172 -32.65 -23.04 10.70
N PHE A 173 -31.41 -23.56 10.66
CA PHE A 173 -31.14 -24.84 10.02
C PHE A 173 -31.88 -25.99 10.72
N ASP A 174 -31.96 -25.98 12.05
CA ASP A 174 -32.61 -27.04 12.83
C ASP A 174 -34.13 -26.87 12.98
N GLY A 175 -34.72 -25.85 12.33
CA GLY A 175 -36.15 -25.59 12.34
C GLY A 175 -36.70 -25.10 13.69
N MET A 176 -35.86 -24.52 14.55
CA MET A 176 -36.28 -24.06 15.88
C MET A 176 -37.22 -22.85 15.84
N LEU A 177 -37.17 -22.06 14.77
CA LEU A 177 -37.97 -20.84 14.60
C LEU A 177 -39.37 -21.10 14.02
N GLY A 178 -39.54 -22.14 13.20
CA GLY A 178 -40.76 -22.33 12.40
C GLY A 178 -41.02 -21.13 11.48
N THR A 179 -42.26 -20.64 11.45
CA THR A 179 -42.65 -19.38 10.79
C THR A 179 -42.74 -18.19 11.76
N ASP A 180 -42.43 -18.42 13.04
CA ASP A 180 -42.77 -17.52 14.12
C ASP A 180 -41.62 -16.55 14.43
N THR A 181 -41.92 -15.48 15.17
CA THR A 181 -40.88 -14.65 15.81
C THR A 181 -40.52 -15.29 17.15
N VAL A 182 -39.26 -15.73 17.26
CA VAL A 182 -38.75 -16.46 18.44
C VAL A 182 -37.58 -15.70 19.04
N VAL A 183 -37.49 -15.70 20.37
CA VAL A 183 -36.31 -15.20 21.10
C VAL A 183 -35.39 -16.37 21.42
N LEU A 184 -34.23 -16.44 20.81
CA LEU A 184 -33.15 -17.32 21.24
C LEU A 184 -32.37 -16.59 22.35
N VAL A 185 -32.09 -17.29 23.44
CA VAL A 185 -31.25 -16.76 24.52
C VAL A 185 -30.14 -17.75 24.77
N ASP A 186 -28.90 -17.41 24.38
CA ASP A 186 -27.71 -18.20 24.67
C ASP A 186 -26.96 -17.61 25.86
N ILE A 187 -26.98 -18.29 27.00
CA ILE A 187 -26.33 -17.81 28.23
C ILE A 187 -25.00 -18.53 28.43
N GLY A 188 -23.93 -17.82 28.08
CA GLY A 188 -22.54 -18.22 28.32
C GLY A 188 -22.07 -17.93 29.75
N ALA A 189 -20.75 -17.95 29.95
CA ALA A 189 -20.17 -17.70 31.28
C ALA A 189 -20.17 -16.21 31.65
N GLU A 190 -19.80 -15.32 30.74
CA GLU A 190 -19.74 -13.87 31.00
C GLU A 190 -20.99 -13.12 30.57
N ASN A 191 -21.59 -13.52 29.45
CA ASN A 191 -22.67 -12.79 28.80
C ASN A 191 -23.79 -13.71 28.35
N ALA A 192 -24.94 -13.12 28.07
CA ALA A 192 -26.06 -13.74 27.42
C ALA A 192 -26.33 -13.05 26.08
N ASP A 193 -26.33 -13.80 25.00
CA ASP A 193 -26.74 -13.31 23.69
C ASP A 193 -28.25 -13.52 23.54
N LEU A 194 -28.99 -12.42 23.40
CA LEU A 194 -30.40 -12.44 23.05
C LEU A 194 -30.53 -12.17 21.55
N ILE A 195 -31.19 -13.10 20.86
CA ILE A 195 -31.45 -13.02 19.43
C ILE A 195 -32.95 -13.11 19.21
N ILE A 196 -33.56 -12.10 18.60
CA ILE A 196 -34.96 -12.14 18.16
C ILE A 196 -34.94 -12.41 16.66
N ALA A 197 -35.51 -13.53 16.24
CA ALA A 197 -35.32 -14.05 14.91
C ALA A 197 -36.61 -14.62 14.30
N THR A 198 -36.70 -14.45 12.98
CA THR A 198 -37.58 -15.22 12.09
C THR A 198 -36.68 -15.90 11.03
N PRO A 199 -37.21 -16.79 10.17
CA PRO A 199 -36.42 -17.33 9.06
C PRO A 199 -35.86 -16.25 8.11
N ASN A 200 -36.42 -15.05 8.11
CA ASN A 200 -36.11 -13.97 7.18
C ASN A 200 -35.71 -12.65 7.85
N SER A 201 -35.51 -12.60 9.16
CA SER A 201 -35.10 -11.39 9.87
C SER A 201 -34.40 -11.76 11.17
N LEU A 202 -33.54 -10.87 11.64
CA LEU A 202 -32.67 -11.09 12.77
C LEU A 202 -32.47 -9.78 13.50
N TRP A 203 -32.54 -9.80 14.82
CA TRP A 203 -32.08 -8.73 15.69
C TRP A 203 -31.33 -9.35 16.85
N THR A 204 -30.24 -8.73 17.31
CA THR A 204 -29.44 -9.28 18.41
C THR A 204 -28.94 -8.20 19.35
N ARG A 205 -28.83 -8.58 20.63
CA ARG A 205 -28.22 -7.78 21.69
C ARG A 205 -27.51 -8.71 22.68
N THR A 206 -26.26 -8.40 22.97
CA THR A 206 -25.51 -9.04 24.05
C THR A 206 -25.76 -8.34 25.39
N ILE A 207 -26.09 -9.11 26.42
CA ILE A 207 -26.34 -8.67 27.79
C ILE A 207 -25.13 -9.10 28.63
N ALA A 208 -24.54 -8.17 29.38
CA ALA A 208 -23.37 -8.42 30.24
C ALA A 208 -23.71 -9.16 31.55
N ILE A 209 -24.51 -10.22 31.46
CA ILE A 209 -24.89 -11.11 32.55
C ILE A 209 -24.74 -12.54 32.04
N GLY A 210 -23.93 -13.35 32.72
CA GLY A 210 -23.72 -14.75 32.37
C GLY A 210 -23.63 -15.67 33.59
N GLY A 211 -23.25 -16.93 33.34
CA GLY A 211 -23.07 -17.99 34.32
C GLY A 211 -22.16 -17.64 35.51
N SER A 212 -21.16 -16.78 35.32
CA SER A 212 -20.20 -16.34 36.35
C SER A 212 -20.86 -15.41 37.38
N ALA A 213 -21.83 -14.59 36.98
CA ALA A 213 -22.55 -13.72 37.91
C ALA A 213 -23.31 -14.53 38.97
N PHE A 214 -23.87 -15.68 38.58
CA PHE A 214 -24.49 -16.63 39.51
C PHE A 214 -23.47 -17.23 40.49
N THR A 215 -22.28 -17.56 40.01
CA THR A 215 -21.19 -18.08 40.84
C THR A 215 -20.71 -17.04 41.84
N GLU A 216 -20.55 -15.78 41.43
CA GLU A 216 -20.18 -14.67 42.29
C GLU A 216 -21.23 -14.39 43.39
N ALA A 217 -22.51 -14.48 43.05
CA ALA A 217 -23.59 -14.37 44.03
C ALA A 217 -23.50 -15.46 45.12
N LEU A 218 -23.10 -16.68 44.74
CA LEU A 218 -22.85 -17.78 45.68
C LEU A 218 -21.57 -17.58 46.48
N VAL A 219 -20.48 -17.08 45.87
CA VAL A 219 -19.25 -16.69 46.58
C VAL A 219 -19.59 -15.72 47.72
N LYS A 220 -20.37 -14.67 47.43
CA LYS A 220 -20.75 -13.66 48.42
C LYS A 220 -21.67 -14.23 49.51
N SER A 221 -22.66 -15.03 49.12
CA SER A 221 -23.69 -15.52 50.06
C SER A 221 -23.19 -16.66 50.95
N PHE A 222 -22.38 -17.57 50.41
CA PHE A 222 -21.86 -18.75 51.12
C PHE A 222 -20.41 -18.58 51.60
N LYS A 223 -19.74 -17.46 51.27
CA LYS A 223 -18.33 -17.18 51.61
C LYS A 223 -17.39 -18.30 51.14
N LEU A 224 -17.63 -18.80 49.93
CA LEU A 224 -16.85 -19.86 49.29
C LEU A 224 -15.83 -19.29 48.32
N SER A 225 -14.80 -20.07 47.98
CA SER A 225 -13.98 -19.77 46.80
C SER A 225 -14.80 -19.93 45.52
N PHE A 226 -14.38 -19.26 44.44
CA PHE A 226 -15.08 -19.33 43.14
C PHE A 226 -15.26 -20.79 42.66
N ALA A 227 -14.21 -21.62 42.72
CA ALA A 227 -14.28 -23.02 42.32
C ALA A 227 -15.29 -23.83 43.14
N LYS A 228 -15.37 -23.60 44.46
CA LYS A 228 -16.35 -24.27 45.34
C LYS A 228 -17.77 -23.78 45.07
N ALA A 229 -17.94 -22.47 44.82
CA ALA A 229 -19.23 -21.89 44.44
C ALA A 229 -19.71 -22.41 43.08
N GLU A 230 -18.82 -22.57 42.10
CA GLU A 230 -19.13 -23.14 40.79
C GLU A 230 -19.59 -24.60 40.90
N SER A 231 -18.87 -25.40 41.70
CA SER A 231 -19.27 -26.79 41.98
C SER A 231 -20.65 -26.86 42.66
N LEU A 232 -20.90 -25.98 43.64
CA LEU A 232 -22.20 -25.87 44.31
C LEU A 232 -23.31 -25.43 43.34
N LYS A 233 -23.01 -24.53 42.39
CA LYS A 233 -23.92 -24.06 41.35
C LYS A 233 -24.31 -25.20 40.41
N ARG A 234 -23.34 -25.96 39.91
CA ARG A 234 -23.55 -27.08 38.98
C ARG A 234 -24.32 -28.25 39.63
N THR A 235 -24.10 -28.47 40.93
CA THR A 235 -24.77 -29.53 41.72
C THR A 235 -26.00 -29.01 42.49
N ALA A 236 -26.48 -27.81 42.17
CA ALA A 236 -27.52 -27.12 42.94
C ALA A 236 -28.83 -27.92 43.04
N GLU A 237 -29.21 -28.64 41.99
CA GLU A 237 -30.46 -29.40 41.94
C GLU A 237 -30.49 -30.55 42.95
N THR A 238 -29.35 -31.25 43.11
CA THR A 238 -29.21 -32.37 44.05
C THR A 238 -28.69 -31.95 45.43
N SER A 239 -28.40 -30.66 45.63
CA SER A 239 -27.82 -30.15 46.87
C SER A 239 -28.85 -30.05 47.99
N LYS A 240 -28.45 -30.40 49.22
CA LYS A 240 -29.26 -30.15 50.44
C LYS A 240 -29.54 -28.66 50.68
N TYR A 241 -28.76 -27.77 50.06
CA TYR A 241 -28.92 -26.31 50.16
C TYR A 241 -29.65 -25.71 48.96
N ARG A 242 -30.35 -26.50 48.14
CA ARG A 242 -31.04 -26.05 46.91
C ARG A 242 -31.83 -24.75 47.09
N ARG A 243 -32.61 -24.63 48.18
CA ARG A 243 -33.42 -23.43 48.46
C ARG A 243 -32.55 -22.20 48.72
N GLN A 244 -31.50 -22.33 49.53
CA GLN A 244 -30.56 -21.25 49.84
C GLN A 244 -29.74 -20.86 48.61
N VAL A 245 -29.32 -21.83 47.81
CA VAL A 245 -28.61 -21.61 46.54
C VAL A 245 -29.48 -20.81 45.57
N PHE A 246 -30.75 -21.20 45.40
CA PHE A 246 -31.70 -20.44 44.59
C PHE A 246 -31.94 -19.03 45.13
N GLN A 247 -32.10 -18.87 46.45
CA GLN A 247 -32.29 -17.55 47.08
C GLN A 247 -31.08 -16.63 46.87
N ALA A 248 -29.86 -17.16 46.96
CA ALA A 248 -28.64 -16.42 46.71
C ALA A 248 -28.51 -15.97 45.24
N MET A 249 -28.97 -16.78 44.29
CA MET A 249 -28.94 -16.48 42.84
C MET A 249 -30.10 -15.60 42.37
N ARG A 250 -31.18 -15.47 43.16
CA ARG A 250 -32.40 -14.75 42.78
C ARG A 250 -32.19 -13.30 42.32
N PRO A 251 -31.29 -12.49 42.91
CA PRO A 251 -31.00 -11.15 42.39
C PRO A 251 -30.50 -11.17 40.94
N VAL A 252 -29.57 -12.09 40.62
CA VAL A 252 -29.02 -12.25 39.27
C VAL A 252 -30.10 -12.70 38.28
N PHE A 253 -31.03 -13.57 38.71
CA PHE A 253 -32.20 -13.92 37.89
C PHE A 253 -33.08 -12.70 37.60
N ALA A 254 -33.29 -11.81 38.58
CA ALA A 254 -34.10 -10.61 38.40
C ALA A 254 -33.43 -9.62 37.43
N ASP A 255 -32.11 -9.42 37.56
CA ASP A 255 -31.34 -8.56 36.66
C ASP A 255 -31.38 -9.07 35.21
N LEU A 256 -31.21 -10.39 35.03
CA LEU A 256 -31.33 -11.03 33.71
C LEU A 256 -32.74 -10.81 33.12
N VAL A 257 -33.80 -11.06 33.89
CA VAL A 257 -35.18 -10.82 33.45
C VAL A 257 -35.37 -9.37 33.02
N GLN A 258 -34.88 -8.41 33.81
CA GLN A 258 -35.02 -6.99 33.50
C GLN A 258 -34.35 -6.63 32.16
N GLU A 259 -33.16 -7.17 31.89
CA GLU A 259 -32.46 -6.93 30.63
C GLU A 259 -33.12 -7.63 29.44
N LEU A 260 -33.67 -8.84 29.62
CA LEU A 260 -34.46 -9.52 28.60
C LEU A 260 -35.74 -8.73 28.29
N GLN A 261 -36.48 -8.28 29.31
CA GLN A 261 -37.69 -7.44 29.15
C GLN A 261 -37.39 -6.14 28.41
N ARG A 262 -36.28 -5.46 28.77
CA ARG A 262 -35.86 -4.22 28.10
C ARG A 262 -35.58 -4.46 26.62
N SER A 263 -34.90 -5.56 26.29
CA SER A 263 -34.54 -5.93 24.92
C SER A 263 -35.76 -6.27 24.08
N ILE A 264 -36.65 -7.11 24.63
CA ILE A 264 -37.92 -7.50 24.00
C ILE A 264 -38.82 -6.28 23.80
N GLY A 265 -38.91 -5.40 24.81
CA GLY A 265 -39.71 -4.18 24.74
C GLY A 265 -39.19 -3.21 23.68
N PHE A 266 -37.87 -3.02 23.58
CA PHE A 266 -37.27 -2.21 22.53
C PHE A 266 -37.60 -2.77 21.14
N TYR A 267 -37.38 -4.08 20.92
CA TYR A 267 -37.69 -4.71 19.64
C TYR A 267 -39.16 -4.56 19.25
N SER A 268 -40.08 -4.85 20.18
CA SER A 268 -41.53 -4.76 19.96
C SER A 268 -41.99 -3.33 19.69
N SER A 269 -41.32 -2.32 20.25
CA SER A 269 -41.64 -0.91 19.99
C SER A 269 -41.30 -0.46 18.58
N THR A 270 -40.25 -1.05 18.00
CA THR A 270 -39.77 -0.78 16.63
C THR A 270 -40.46 -1.68 15.60
N HIS A 271 -40.92 -2.86 16.01
CA HIS A 271 -41.58 -3.87 15.18
C HIS A 271 -43.00 -4.14 15.70
N ARG A 272 -43.91 -3.19 15.51
CA ARG A 272 -45.26 -3.24 16.11
C ARG A 272 -46.11 -4.43 15.67
N ASP A 273 -45.84 -4.98 14.49
CA ASP A 273 -46.58 -6.11 13.92
C ASP A 273 -45.95 -7.47 14.28
N ALA A 274 -44.80 -7.50 14.96
CA ALA A 274 -44.12 -8.73 15.34
C ALA A 274 -44.70 -9.30 16.64
N GLU A 275 -45.30 -10.48 16.57
CA GLU A 275 -45.74 -11.23 17.76
C GLU A 275 -44.70 -12.27 18.16
N ILE A 276 -44.10 -12.09 19.33
CA ILE A 276 -43.11 -13.02 19.89
C ILE A 276 -43.84 -14.20 20.52
N GLN A 277 -43.63 -15.40 19.99
CA GLN A 277 -44.36 -16.60 20.40
C GLN A 277 -43.73 -17.29 21.61
N LYS A 278 -42.40 -17.44 21.59
CA LYS A 278 -41.67 -18.22 22.60
C LYS A 278 -40.21 -17.80 22.74
N ILE A 279 -39.59 -18.31 23.79
CA ILE A 279 -38.17 -18.22 24.08
C ILE A 279 -37.55 -19.61 23.93
N VAL A 280 -36.43 -19.72 23.22
CA VAL A 280 -35.61 -20.94 23.16
C VAL A 280 -34.33 -20.68 23.95
N GLY A 281 -34.13 -21.46 25.02
CA GLY A 281 -32.99 -21.35 25.91
C GLY A 281 -31.82 -22.22 25.49
N LEU A 282 -30.66 -21.60 25.28
CA LEU A 282 -29.40 -22.21 24.87
C LEU A 282 -28.28 -21.81 25.85
N GLY A 283 -27.19 -22.57 25.86
CA GLY A 283 -26.09 -22.35 26.79
C GLY A 283 -26.30 -23.05 28.14
N ASN A 284 -25.18 -23.37 28.78
CA ASN A 284 -25.18 -24.23 29.97
C ASN A 284 -25.84 -23.61 31.21
N ALA A 285 -26.08 -22.30 31.25
CA ALA A 285 -26.80 -21.71 32.37
C ALA A 285 -28.29 -22.12 32.41
N PHE A 286 -28.89 -22.62 31.31
CA PHE A 286 -30.23 -23.21 31.36
C PHE A 286 -30.29 -24.55 32.10
N LYS A 287 -29.14 -25.15 32.46
CA LYS A 287 -29.06 -26.25 33.43
C LYS A 287 -29.32 -25.79 34.87
N LEU A 288 -29.35 -24.47 35.15
CA LEU A 288 -29.60 -23.94 36.49
C LEU A 288 -31.04 -24.21 36.94
N PRO A 289 -31.22 -24.74 38.16
CA PRO A 289 -32.54 -25.10 38.64
C PRO A 289 -33.41 -23.86 38.85
N GLY A 290 -34.60 -23.89 38.27
CA GLY A 290 -35.59 -22.82 38.38
C GLY A 290 -35.40 -21.66 37.39
N LEU A 291 -34.30 -21.57 36.63
CA LEU A 291 -34.09 -20.48 35.67
C LEU A 291 -35.19 -20.44 34.61
N GLN A 292 -35.48 -21.57 33.96
CA GLN A 292 -36.53 -21.68 32.93
C GLN A 292 -37.89 -21.20 33.46
N GLN A 293 -38.30 -21.72 34.62
CA GLN A 293 -39.58 -21.37 35.26
C GLN A 293 -39.63 -19.90 35.69
N PHE A 294 -38.49 -19.36 36.15
CA PHE A 294 -38.38 -17.97 36.55
C PHE A 294 -38.52 -17.03 35.34
N LEU A 295 -37.87 -17.34 34.23
CA LEU A 295 -38.01 -16.58 32.98
C LEU A 295 -39.45 -16.65 32.47
N GLN A 296 -40.04 -17.85 32.37
CA GLN A 296 -41.40 -18.04 31.89
C GLN A 296 -42.42 -17.24 32.69
N ARG A 297 -42.32 -17.26 34.03
CA ARG A 297 -43.25 -16.55 34.91
C ARG A 297 -43.15 -15.02 34.81
N ASN A 298 -41.94 -14.48 34.67
CA ASN A 298 -41.74 -13.03 34.67
C ASN A 298 -41.84 -12.40 33.28
N LEU A 299 -41.56 -13.16 32.22
CA LEU A 299 -41.66 -12.70 30.83
C LEU A 299 -43.05 -12.97 30.23
N GLY A 300 -43.82 -13.91 30.80
CA GLY A 300 -45.13 -14.28 30.25
C GLY A 300 -45.05 -15.05 28.92
N LEU A 301 -43.86 -15.53 28.55
CA LEU A 301 -43.59 -16.28 27.32
C LEU A 301 -43.18 -17.71 27.67
N THR A 302 -43.60 -18.68 26.88
CA THR A 302 -43.15 -20.07 27.01
C THR A 302 -41.64 -20.14 26.78
N VAL A 303 -40.92 -20.81 27.68
CA VAL A 303 -39.47 -21.03 27.54
C VAL A 303 -39.22 -22.50 27.25
N GLU A 304 -38.73 -22.79 26.05
CA GLU A 304 -38.38 -24.14 25.58
C GLU A 304 -36.86 -24.34 25.66
N ILE A 305 -36.44 -25.54 26.08
CA ILE A 305 -35.02 -25.93 26.09
C ILE A 305 -34.87 -27.12 25.12
N PRO A 306 -34.17 -26.96 23.99
CA PRO A 306 -33.99 -28.04 23.03
C PRO A 306 -33.15 -29.16 23.66
N ARG A 307 -33.33 -30.39 23.17
CA ARG A 307 -32.64 -31.58 23.69
C ARG A 307 -31.73 -32.27 22.67
N ALA A 308 -31.86 -31.94 21.40
CA ALA A 308 -31.10 -32.48 20.29
C ALA A 308 -31.17 -31.52 19.09
N PHE A 309 -30.26 -31.69 18.13
CA PHE A 309 -30.38 -31.09 16.80
C PHE A 309 -31.16 -32.06 15.92
N HIS A 310 -32.37 -31.67 15.49
CA HIS A 310 -33.25 -32.52 14.68
C HIS A 310 -32.69 -32.84 13.29
N ASN A 311 -31.92 -31.92 12.70
CA ASN A 311 -31.33 -32.07 11.38
C ASN A 311 -29.87 -32.56 11.41
N ALA A 312 -29.36 -32.91 12.59
CA ALA A 312 -28.06 -33.56 12.74
C ALA A 312 -28.21 -35.07 13.00
N ILE A 313 -27.46 -35.86 12.25
CA ILE A 313 -27.42 -37.32 12.35
C ILE A 313 -26.08 -37.70 12.97
N SER A 314 -26.09 -38.55 14.00
CA SER A 314 -24.86 -39.17 14.52
C SER A 314 -24.52 -40.44 13.73
N PRO A 315 -23.26 -40.68 13.39
CA PRO A 315 -22.85 -41.93 12.75
C PRO A 315 -23.00 -43.10 13.73
N GLY A 316 -23.85 -44.07 13.37
CA GLY A 316 -24.14 -45.25 14.18
C GLY A 316 -25.44 -45.16 14.99
N THR A 317 -25.86 -46.29 15.56
CA THR A 317 -27.11 -46.40 16.37
C THR A 317 -26.92 -46.01 17.84
N ALA A 318 -25.70 -45.69 18.27
CA ALA A 318 -25.41 -45.37 19.66
C ALA A 318 -25.56 -43.86 19.93
N ARG A 319 -26.32 -43.52 20.97
CA ARG A 319 -26.42 -42.17 21.52
C ARG A 319 -25.06 -41.81 22.12
N ASP A 320 -24.49 -40.68 21.69
CA ASP A 320 -23.29 -40.14 22.31
C ASP A 320 -23.67 -39.36 23.58
N ASP A 321 -23.54 -40.01 24.74
CA ASP A 321 -23.96 -39.44 26.02
C ASP A 321 -23.21 -38.15 26.37
N ALA A 322 -21.95 -38.00 25.93
CA ALA A 322 -21.15 -36.80 26.18
C ALA A 322 -21.68 -35.59 25.37
N LEU A 323 -22.05 -35.81 24.11
CA LEU A 323 -22.69 -34.78 23.30
C LEU A 323 -24.04 -34.36 23.89
N VAL A 324 -24.82 -35.32 24.39
CA VAL A 324 -26.15 -35.03 24.94
C VAL A 324 -26.06 -34.31 26.28
N GLU A 325 -25.09 -34.65 27.12
CA GLU A 325 -24.84 -33.95 28.38
C GLU A 325 -24.51 -32.47 28.15
N GLU A 326 -23.67 -32.17 27.16
CA GLU A 326 -23.21 -30.81 26.85
C GLU A 326 -23.93 -30.13 25.67
N PHE A 327 -25.04 -30.71 25.21
CA PHE A 327 -25.80 -30.29 24.03
C PHE A 327 -26.04 -28.77 23.97
N LEU A 328 -26.51 -28.18 25.07
CA LEU A 328 -26.84 -26.75 25.13
C LEU A 328 -25.65 -25.83 24.86
N SER A 329 -24.42 -26.33 25.02
CA SER A 329 -23.21 -25.55 24.78
C SER A 329 -22.74 -25.56 23.32
N PHE A 330 -23.25 -26.46 22.49
CA PHE A 330 -22.81 -26.68 21.10
C PHE A 330 -23.57 -25.87 20.05
N ALA A 331 -24.59 -25.07 20.42
CA ALA A 331 -25.37 -24.30 19.45
C ALA A 331 -24.49 -23.37 18.57
N VAL A 332 -23.52 -22.70 19.19
CA VAL A 332 -22.54 -21.85 18.48
C VAL A 332 -21.71 -22.68 17.51
N SER A 333 -20.99 -23.70 17.99
CA SER A 333 -20.11 -24.50 17.14
C SER A 333 -20.87 -25.24 16.02
N TYR A 334 -22.11 -25.66 16.28
CA TYR A 334 -22.99 -26.24 15.27
C TYR A 334 -23.29 -25.23 14.16
N GLY A 335 -23.69 -24.00 14.51
CA GLY A 335 -23.93 -22.92 13.56
C GLY A 335 -22.70 -22.54 12.72
N LEU A 336 -21.50 -22.51 13.33
CA LEU A 336 -20.24 -22.24 12.62
C LEU A 336 -19.92 -23.34 11.61
N ALA A 337 -20.06 -24.60 12.00
CA ALA A 337 -19.79 -25.73 11.12
C ALA A 337 -20.79 -25.77 9.94
N LEU A 338 -22.05 -25.41 10.18
CA LEU A 338 -23.05 -25.23 9.13
C LEU A 338 -22.67 -24.11 8.16
N GLN A 339 -22.17 -22.98 8.67
CA GLN A 339 -21.71 -21.87 7.82
C GLN A 339 -20.59 -22.33 6.90
N GLY A 340 -19.59 -23.03 7.43
CA GLY A 340 -18.51 -23.53 6.60
C GLY A 340 -18.95 -24.65 5.64
N LEU A 341 -20.09 -25.31 5.86
CA LEU A 341 -20.71 -26.23 4.90
C LEU A 341 -21.55 -25.51 3.83
N ASP A 342 -21.65 -24.18 3.89
CA ASP A 342 -22.46 -23.35 3.00
C ASP A 342 -23.97 -23.69 3.08
N LEU A 343 -24.43 -24.10 4.27
CA LEU A 343 -25.82 -24.50 4.56
C LEU A 343 -26.61 -23.44 5.35
N THR A 344 -26.04 -22.26 5.55
CA THR A 344 -26.62 -21.20 6.39
C THR A 344 -27.11 -20.02 5.59
N LYS A 345 -28.07 -19.30 6.18
CA LYS A 345 -28.60 -18.07 5.61
C LYS A 345 -27.69 -16.86 5.85
N VAL A 346 -27.15 -16.74 7.08
CA VAL A 346 -26.17 -15.70 7.39
C VAL A 346 -24.79 -16.24 7.04
N THR A 347 -24.13 -15.59 6.10
CA THR A 347 -22.76 -15.95 5.66
C THR A 347 -21.73 -14.88 6.02
N SER A 348 -22.12 -13.85 6.78
CA SER A 348 -21.25 -12.78 7.24
C SER A 348 -19.91 -13.32 7.77
N ASN A 349 -18.81 -12.76 7.32
CA ASN A 349 -17.47 -13.23 7.66
C ASN A 349 -16.59 -12.07 8.14
N LEU A 350 -16.20 -12.13 9.41
CA LEU A 350 -15.29 -11.17 10.02
C LEU A 350 -13.82 -11.57 9.84
N LEU A 351 -13.49 -12.56 9.00
CA LEU A 351 -12.10 -12.90 8.72
C LEU A 351 -11.44 -11.77 7.89
N PRO A 352 -10.32 -11.17 8.35
CA PRO A 352 -9.65 -10.11 7.61
C PRO A 352 -9.19 -10.60 6.24
N THR A 353 -9.38 -9.78 5.19
CA THR A 353 -9.05 -10.17 3.82
C THR A 353 -7.56 -10.47 3.63
N GLU A 354 -6.70 -9.87 4.45
CA GLU A 354 -5.25 -10.10 4.42
C GLU A 354 -4.92 -11.54 4.83
N ILE A 355 -5.55 -12.02 5.90
CA ILE A 355 -5.39 -13.39 6.39
C ILE A 355 -6.03 -14.37 5.41
N ALA A 356 -7.24 -14.08 4.92
CA ALA A 356 -7.92 -14.92 3.93
C ALA A 356 -7.08 -15.10 2.65
N LYS A 357 -6.47 -14.02 2.13
CA LYS A 357 -5.58 -14.06 0.97
C LYS A 357 -4.32 -14.87 1.25
N GLN A 358 -3.72 -14.73 2.45
CA GLN A 358 -2.55 -15.50 2.85
C GLN A 358 -2.83 -17.00 2.92
N VAL A 359 -3.98 -17.41 3.49
CA VAL A 359 -4.40 -18.83 3.55
C VAL A 359 -4.58 -19.40 2.14
N VAL A 360 -5.29 -18.69 1.25
CA VAL A 360 -5.46 -19.11 -0.15
C VAL A 360 -4.12 -19.20 -0.88
N TRP A 361 -3.23 -18.24 -0.66
CA TRP A 361 -1.89 -18.22 -1.26
C TRP A 361 -1.03 -19.38 -0.77
N ARG A 362 -0.98 -19.64 0.54
CA ARG A 362 -0.25 -20.78 1.12
C ARG A 362 -0.72 -22.11 0.55
N LYS A 363 -2.04 -22.31 0.44
CA LYS A 363 -2.63 -23.53 -0.13
C LYS A 363 -2.27 -23.70 -1.62
N LYS A 364 -2.18 -22.61 -2.39
CA LYS A 364 -1.84 -22.66 -3.82
C LYS A 364 -0.33 -22.67 -4.10
N ARG A 365 0.51 -22.24 -3.16
CA ARG A 365 1.98 -22.18 -3.28
C ARG A 365 2.61 -23.47 -3.86
N PRO A 366 2.27 -24.70 -3.42
CA PRO A 366 2.86 -25.90 -4.01
C PRO A 366 2.48 -26.09 -5.49
N ALA A 367 1.25 -25.75 -5.88
CA ALA A 367 0.81 -25.83 -7.27
C ALA A 367 1.51 -24.78 -8.15
N PHE A 368 1.68 -23.55 -7.64
CA PHE A 368 2.46 -22.51 -8.32
C PHE A 368 3.94 -22.91 -8.45
N ALA A 369 4.54 -23.48 -7.40
CA ALA A 369 5.92 -23.96 -7.44
C ALA A 369 6.10 -25.10 -8.46
N ALA A 370 5.18 -26.06 -8.51
CA ALA A 370 5.18 -27.13 -9.50
C ALA A 370 5.05 -26.57 -10.93
N THR A 371 4.15 -25.61 -11.14
CA THR A 371 3.97 -24.96 -12.45
C THR A 371 5.23 -24.20 -12.87
N ALA A 372 5.86 -23.45 -11.95
CA ALA A 372 7.12 -22.76 -12.19
C ALA A 372 8.25 -23.74 -12.54
N ALA A 373 8.35 -24.88 -11.83
CA ALA A 373 9.32 -25.92 -12.13
C ALA A 373 9.12 -26.51 -13.53
N CYS A 374 7.87 -26.77 -13.94
CA CYS A 374 7.55 -27.22 -15.30
C CYS A 374 7.97 -26.20 -16.37
N LEU A 375 7.73 -24.91 -16.14
CA LEU A 375 8.15 -23.84 -17.06
C LEU A 375 9.67 -23.74 -17.17
N VAL A 376 10.40 -23.83 -16.05
CA VAL A 376 11.86 -23.83 -16.05
C VAL A 376 12.41 -25.06 -16.78
N LEU A 377 11.82 -26.24 -16.58
CA LEU A 377 12.21 -27.45 -17.32
C LEU A 377 11.94 -27.31 -18.82
N ALA A 378 10.79 -26.78 -19.21
CA ALA A 378 10.45 -26.55 -20.61
C ALA A 378 11.43 -25.55 -21.27
N GLY A 379 11.70 -24.42 -20.61
CA GLY A 379 12.70 -23.44 -21.07
C GLY A 379 14.12 -24.02 -21.13
N GLY A 380 14.49 -24.81 -20.12
CA GLY A 380 15.79 -25.50 -20.07
C GLY A 380 15.96 -26.54 -21.17
N LEU A 381 14.92 -27.28 -21.54
CA LEU A 381 14.93 -28.21 -22.67
C LEU A 381 15.10 -27.48 -24.00
N ILE A 382 14.41 -26.35 -24.20
CA ILE A 382 14.54 -25.53 -25.40
C ILE A 382 15.97 -24.98 -25.49
N TRP A 383 16.49 -24.40 -24.41
CA TRP A 383 17.86 -23.88 -24.34
C TRP A 383 18.90 -24.97 -24.56
N PHE A 384 18.74 -26.14 -23.94
CA PHE A 384 19.66 -27.26 -24.10
C PHE A 384 19.68 -27.77 -25.54
N ARG A 385 18.51 -27.89 -26.19
CA ARG A 385 18.42 -28.24 -27.61
C ARG A 385 19.11 -27.20 -28.49
N GLN A 386 18.82 -25.92 -28.28
CA GLN A 386 19.48 -24.83 -29.02
C GLN A 386 21.01 -24.84 -28.83
N MET A 387 21.48 -25.16 -27.63
CA MET A 387 22.91 -25.30 -27.33
C MET A 387 23.53 -26.49 -28.06
N GLN A 388 22.85 -27.63 -28.13
CA GLN A 388 23.28 -28.79 -28.90
C GLN A 388 23.34 -28.48 -30.40
N ASP A 389 22.33 -27.80 -30.94
CA ASP A 389 22.28 -27.37 -32.34
C ASP A 389 23.43 -26.41 -32.68
N MET A 390 23.70 -25.41 -31.84
CA MET A 390 24.84 -24.49 -31.99
C MET A 390 26.20 -25.20 -31.92
N ARG A 391 26.35 -26.19 -31.03
CA ARG A 391 27.57 -27.01 -30.94
C ARG A 391 27.76 -27.89 -32.17
N ALA A 392 26.69 -28.45 -32.72
CA ALA A 392 26.75 -29.23 -33.96
C ALA A 392 27.20 -28.37 -35.15
N LEU A 393 26.74 -27.11 -35.23
CA LEU A 393 27.14 -26.16 -36.28
C LEU A 393 28.61 -25.69 -36.16
N ALA A 394 29.17 -25.72 -34.95
CA ALA A 394 30.55 -25.29 -34.68
C ALA A 394 31.63 -26.31 -35.10
N VAL A 395 31.27 -27.58 -35.35
CA VAL A 395 32.24 -28.68 -35.58
C VAL A 395 32.66 -28.83 -37.07
N GLY A 396 32.19 -27.97 -37.99
CA GLY A 396 32.63 -27.99 -39.40
C GLY A 396 33.93 -27.21 -39.64
N GLY A 397 35.01 -27.94 -39.94
CA GLY A 397 36.43 -27.53 -40.00
C GLY A 397 36.85 -26.44 -40.99
N ASN A 398 38.17 -26.15 -40.95
CA ASN A 398 38.96 -25.12 -41.63
C ASN A 398 38.27 -24.50 -42.87
N ARG A 399 37.66 -23.31 -42.69
CA ARG A 399 36.91 -22.61 -43.74
C ARG A 399 37.79 -21.54 -44.40
N PRO A 400 37.74 -21.36 -45.73
CA PRO A 400 38.46 -20.29 -46.40
C PRO A 400 37.91 -18.93 -45.96
N SER A 401 38.79 -18.03 -45.52
CA SER A 401 38.46 -16.61 -45.34
C SER A 401 38.41 -15.94 -46.72
N LEU A 402 37.21 -15.61 -47.19
CA LEU A 402 37.01 -14.90 -48.46
C LEU A 402 37.17 -13.40 -48.25
N THR A 403 37.77 -12.72 -49.22
CA THR A 403 37.75 -11.25 -49.29
C THR A 403 36.36 -10.75 -49.70
N LEU A 404 36.10 -9.46 -49.49
CA LEU A 404 34.78 -8.87 -49.70
C LEU A 404 34.30 -8.96 -51.15
N GLU A 405 35.22 -8.79 -52.09
CA GLU A 405 34.98 -8.84 -53.53
C GLU A 405 34.66 -10.27 -53.98
N GLU A 406 35.38 -11.26 -53.44
CA GLU A 406 35.11 -12.69 -53.63
C GLU A 406 33.76 -13.11 -53.01
N ALA A 407 33.38 -12.50 -51.88
CA ALA A 407 32.10 -12.76 -51.24
C ALA A 407 30.91 -12.24 -52.08
N TYR A 408 31.04 -11.08 -52.71
CA TYR A 408 30.02 -10.57 -53.65
C TYR A 408 29.91 -11.45 -54.89
N ASP A 409 31.04 -11.84 -55.49
CA ASP A 409 31.07 -12.67 -56.69
C ASP A 409 30.40 -14.04 -56.45
N VAL A 410 30.67 -14.67 -55.30
CA VAL A 410 30.06 -15.96 -54.93
C VAL A 410 28.54 -15.85 -54.72
N ILE A 411 28.03 -14.71 -54.25
CA ILE A 411 26.59 -14.49 -54.05
C ILE A 411 25.88 -14.19 -55.38
N GLU A 412 26.52 -13.44 -56.27
CA GLU A 412 25.92 -12.99 -57.52
C GLU A 412 26.01 -14.05 -58.62
N ASN A 413 27.18 -14.69 -58.76
CA ASN A 413 27.47 -15.65 -59.83
C ASN A 413 27.46 -17.12 -59.36
N GLY A 414 27.33 -17.35 -58.04
CA GLY A 414 27.34 -18.68 -57.43
C GLY A 414 28.76 -19.21 -57.18
N PRO A 415 28.90 -20.26 -56.33
CA PRO A 415 30.21 -20.84 -56.04
C PRO A 415 30.79 -21.57 -57.27
N PRO A 416 32.12 -21.69 -57.39
CA PRO A 416 32.76 -22.39 -58.51
C PRO A 416 32.23 -23.82 -58.67
N VAL A 417 31.66 -24.12 -59.84
CA VAL A 417 31.00 -25.42 -60.13
C VAL A 417 31.98 -26.60 -60.10
N SER A 418 33.29 -26.33 -60.15
CA SER A 418 34.36 -27.32 -60.06
C SER A 418 34.57 -27.91 -58.65
N LEU A 419 34.00 -27.31 -57.61
CA LEU A 419 34.15 -27.77 -56.23
C LEU A 419 33.13 -28.87 -55.86
N PRO A 420 33.44 -29.78 -54.93
CA PRO A 420 32.46 -30.69 -54.34
C PRO A 420 31.29 -29.93 -53.68
N ALA A 421 30.08 -30.50 -53.71
CA ALA A 421 28.87 -29.84 -53.21
C ALA A 421 28.95 -29.34 -51.75
N TRP A 422 29.68 -30.05 -50.88
CA TRP A 422 29.89 -29.63 -49.49
C TRP A 422 30.81 -28.41 -49.36
N GLU A 423 31.75 -28.25 -50.28
CA GLU A 423 32.71 -27.14 -50.33
C GLU A 423 32.08 -25.92 -51.00
N GLN A 424 31.24 -26.12 -52.02
CA GLN A 424 30.36 -25.07 -52.57
C GLN A 424 29.45 -24.47 -51.49
N ALA A 425 28.83 -25.32 -50.66
CA ALA A 425 27.99 -24.87 -49.55
C ALA A 425 28.79 -24.10 -48.47
N ALA A 426 30.03 -24.53 -48.20
CA ALA A 426 30.93 -23.85 -47.27
C ALA A 426 31.35 -22.46 -47.78
N THR A 427 31.62 -22.32 -49.08
CA THR A 427 31.99 -21.04 -49.71
C THR A 427 30.84 -20.04 -49.71
N VAL A 428 29.60 -20.48 -50.00
CA VAL A 428 28.41 -19.61 -49.93
C VAL A 428 28.15 -19.14 -48.50
N TYR A 429 28.31 -20.02 -47.51
CA TYR A 429 28.20 -19.63 -46.10
C TYR A 429 29.29 -18.62 -45.69
N ALA A 430 30.54 -18.83 -46.13
CA ALA A 430 31.65 -17.93 -45.83
C ALA A 430 31.44 -16.54 -46.45
N ALA A 431 30.92 -16.47 -47.67
CA ALA A 431 30.56 -15.22 -48.34
C ALA A 431 29.45 -14.46 -47.59
N GLY A 432 28.38 -15.16 -47.20
CA GLY A 432 27.30 -14.56 -46.41
C GLY A 432 27.76 -14.04 -45.04
N LYS A 433 28.73 -14.74 -44.41
CA LYS A 433 29.33 -14.27 -43.15
C LYS A 433 30.19 -13.01 -43.36
N ALA A 434 31.03 -12.97 -44.39
CA ALA A 434 31.88 -11.80 -44.67
C ALA A 434 31.03 -10.53 -44.93
N LEU A 435 29.90 -10.66 -45.63
CA LEU A 435 28.96 -9.56 -45.84
C LEU A 435 28.22 -9.15 -44.56
N MET A 436 27.86 -10.10 -43.69
CA MET A 436 27.29 -9.78 -42.37
C MET A 436 28.28 -9.07 -41.46
N ASP A 437 29.55 -9.49 -41.44
CA ASP A 437 30.60 -8.85 -40.65
C ASP A 437 30.82 -7.40 -41.15
N GLN A 438 30.78 -7.15 -42.46
CA GLN A 438 30.83 -5.80 -43.02
C GLN A 438 29.58 -4.99 -42.72
N LYS A 439 28.40 -5.60 -42.78
CA LYS A 439 27.16 -4.94 -42.36
C LYS A 439 27.24 -4.51 -40.91
N GLN A 440 27.85 -5.31 -40.04
CA GLN A 440 28.04 -4.99 -38.62
C GLN A 440 29.01 -3.81 -38.42
N VAL A 441 30.02 -3.69 -39.28
CA VAL A 441 30.91 -2.51 -39.34
C VAL A 441 30.16 -1.25 -39.80
N LEU A 442 29.31 -1.38 -40.83
CA LEU A 442 28.46 -0.27 -41.34
C LEU A 442 27.35 0.12 -40.35
N GLU A 443 26.80 -0.83 -39.59
CA GLU A 443 25.85 -0.56 -38.50
C GLU A 443 26.54 0.15 -37.32
N GLY A 444 27.87 0.00 -37.16
CA GLY A 444 28.69 0.79 -36.23
C GLY A 444 28.81 2.27 -36.62
N GLU A 445 28.75 2.60 -37.92
CA GLU A 445 28.73 3.97 -38.41
C GLU A 445 27.38 4.69 -38.18
N GLY A 446 26.31 3.95 -37.84
CA GLY A 446 25.04 4.50 -37.35
C GLY A 446 25.01 4.81 -35.84
N GLY A 447 26.15 4.67 -35.14
CA GLY A 447 26.27 4.92 -33.71
C GLY A 447 26.03 6.38 -33.32
N GLN A 448 26.49 7.33 -34.15
CA GLN A 448 26.40 8.76 -33.88
C GLN A 448 24.93 9.25 -33.77
N GLU A 449 24.06 8.84 -34.72
CA GLU A 449 22.65 9.22 -34.70
C GLU A 449 21.89 8.59 -33.51
N ARG A 450 22.35 7.43 -33.02
CA ARG A 450 21.79 6.77 -31.83
C ARG A 450 22.21 7.46 -30.54
N GLU A 451 23.47 7.86 -30.42
CA GLU A 451 23.98 8.63 -29.29
C GLU A 451 23.32 10.02 -29.21
N ASP A 452 23.17 10.71 -30.35
CA ASP A 452 22.47 12.00 -30.43
C ASP A 452 21.00 11.88 -30.00
N THR A 453 20.34 10.78 -30.39
CA THR A 453 18.95 10.51 -30.00
C THR A 453 18.82 10.17 -28.51
N GLU A 454 19.75 9.40 -27.94
CA GLU A 454 19.79 9.10 -26.50
C GLU A 454 20.12 10.34 -25.65
N GLY A 455 21.01 11.22 -26.13
CA GLY A 455 21.32 12.51 -25.51
C GLY A 455 20.10 13.45 -25.47
N LEU A 456 19.34 13.54 -26.56
CA LEU A 456 18.08 14.30 -26.61
C LEU A 456 17.00 13.74 -25.65
N ILE A 457 16.94 12.42 -25.49
CA ILE A 457 16.02 11.76 -24.54
C ILE A 457 16.42 12.03 -23.09
N GLN A 458 17.72 12.09 -22.78
CA GLN A 458 18.26 12.46 -21.46
C GLN A 458 17.85 13.88 -21.04
N ILE A 459 17.94 14.86 -21.94
CA ILE A 459 17.49 16.25 -21.68
C ILE A 459 15.99 16.29 -21.37
N GLN A 460 15.18 15.52 -22.11
CA GLN A 460 13.74 15.45 -21.86
C GLN A 460 13.37 14.84 -20.51
N ARG A 461 14.19 13.90 -20.00
CA ARG A 461 14.01 13.33 -18.64
C ARG A 461 14.36 14.34 -17.55
N ASN A 462 15.26 15.27 -17.82
CA ASN A 462 15.77 16.24 -16.85
C ASN A 462 15.20 17.66 -17.06
N LYS A 463 13.87 17.79 -17.23
CA LYS A 463 13.17 19.07 -17.50
C LYS A 463 13.47 20.19 -16.49
N ALA A 464 14.00 19.86 -15.31
CA ALA A 464 14.33 20.80 -14.25
C ALA A 464 15.74 21.41 -14.36
N ILE A 465 16.60 20.94 -15.27
CA ILE A 465 18.02 21.33 -15.30
C ILE A 465 18.24 22.76 -15.83
N ILE A 466 17.54 23.17 -16.89
CA ILE A 466 17.62 24.53 -17.45
C ILE A 466 17.20 25.60 -16.42
N PRO A 467 16.07 25.44 -15.69
CA PRO A 467 15.72 26.33 -14.58
C PRO A 467 16.82 26.41 -13.50
N LYS A 468 17.43 25.28 -13.12
CA LYS A 468 18.49 25.26 -12.10
C LYS A 468 19.75 26.00 -12.54
N ILE A 469 20.17 25.83 -13.79
CA ILE A 469 21.32 26.54 -14.37
C ILE A 469 21.04 28.05 -14.41
N THR A 470 19.84 28.44 -14.88
CA THR A 470 19.44 29.84 -14.92
C THR A 470 19.39 30.46 -13.53
N GLN A 471 18.90 29.70 -12.54
CA GLN A 471 18.90 30.11 -11.14
C GLN A 471 20.33 30.28 -10.59
N ALA A 472 21.24 29.35 -10.85
CA ALA A 472 22.63 29.46 -10.43
C ALA A 472 23.32 30.70 -11.00
N ILE A 473 23.06 31.01 -12.28
CA ILE A 473 23.56 32.23 -12.93
C ILE A 473 22.95 33.49 -12.28
N HIS A 474 21.65 33.49 -12.00
CA HIS A 474 20.98 34.60 -11.32
C HIS A 474 21.55 34.84 -9.92
N GLU A 475 21.74 33.78 -9.13
CA GLU A 475 22.30 33.86 -7.78
C GLU A 475 23.78 34.28 -7.76
N ALA A 476 24.50 34.07 -8.87
CA ALA A 476 25.88 34.54 -9.01
C ALA A 476 25.98 36.05 -9.26
N VAL A 477 24.91 36.71 -9.72
CA VAL A 477 24.93 38.16 -10.01
C VAL A 477 25.20 38.94 -8.72
N PRO A 478 26.26 39.76 -8.65
CA PRO A 478 26.58 40.53 -7.45
C PRO A 478 25.42 41.45 -7.03
N ILE A 479 25.05 41.37 -5.75
CA ILE A 479 24.00 42.22 -5.17
C ILE A 479 24.61 43.57 -4.75
N PRO A 480 24.00 44.72 -5.11
CA PRO A 480 24.47 46.03 -4.67
C PRO A 480 24.40 46.18 -3.14
N GLU A 481 25.36 46.86 -2.52
CA GLU A 481 25.37 47.07 -1.06
C GLU A 481 24.39 48.18 -0.61
N GLY A 482 24.02 48.16 0.68
CA GLY A 482 23.20 49.20 1.31
C GLY A 482 21.72 49.19 0.88
N VAL A 483 21.13 50.38 0.75
CA VAL A 483 19.69 50.56 0.47
C VAL A 483 19.28 49.94 -0.88
N LEU A 484 20.21 49.85 -1.85
CA LEU A 484 19.94 49.25 -3.15
C LEU A 484 19.85 47.72 -3.10
N GLY A 485 20.63 47.04 -2.25
CA GLY A 485 20.55 45.59 -2.07
C GLY A 485 19.31 45.13 -1.30
N GLN A 486 18.75 46.02 -0.48
CA GLN A 486 17.53 45.77 0.30
C GLN A 486 16.25 46.09 -0.49
N ALA A 487 16.37 46.74 -1.64
CA ALA A 487 15.23 47.14 -2.46
C ALA A 487 14.69 45.93 -3.25
N ASN A 488 13.52 45.45 -2.84
CA ASN A 488 12.83 44.31 -3.46
C ASN A 488 11.81 44.72 -4.55
N THR A 489 11.68 46.02 -4.85
CA THR A 489 10.79 46.53 -5.90
C THR A 489 11.47 47.64 -6.70
N ALA A 490 11.12 47.76 -7.98
CA ALA A 490 11.66 48.81 -8.86
C ALA A 490 11.40 50.23 -8.30
N THR A 491 10.25 50.45 -7.64
CA THR A 491 9.91 51.72 -7.00
C THR A 491 10.80 52.02 -5.79
N ALA A 492 11.22 51.02 -5.02
CA ALA A 492 12.13 51.19 -3.89
C ALA A 492 13.54 51.58 -4.36
N VAL A 493 14.01 50.97 -5.46
CA VAL A 493 15.27 51.35 -6.14
C VAL A 493 15.21 52.80 -6.60
N LEU A 494 14.15 53.18 -7.32
CA LEU A 494 13.95 54.55 -7.81
C LEU A 494 13.92 55.59 -6.67
N ARG A 495 13.27 55.27 -5.55
CA ARG A 495 13.21 56.15 -4.37
C ARG A 495 14.58 56.30 -3.70
N ALA A 496 15.35 55.22 -3.57
CA ALA A 496 16.68 55.25 -2.97
C ALA A 496 17.67 56.09 -3.80
N VAL A 497 17.58 55.98 -5.13
CA VAL A 497 18.37 56.78 -6.07
C VAL A 497 17.94 58.26 -6.04
N ALA A 498 16.63 58.55 -6.12
CA ALA A 498 16.12 59.92 -6.09
C ALA A 498 16.37 60.64 -4.75
N GLY A 499 16.49 59.90 -3.65
CA GLY A 499 16.78 60.42 -2.31
C GLY A 499 18.27 60.67 -2.02
N GLY A 500 19.17 60.42 -2.97
CA GLY A 500 20.63 60.58 -2.78
C GLY A 500 21.25 59.56 -1.80
N GLN A 501 20.54 58.48 -1.50
CA GLN A 501 20.96 57.44 -0.53
C GLN A 501 21.74 56.29 -1.18
N ALA A 502 21.90 56.32 -2.50
CA ALA A 502 22.69 55.35 -3.26
C ALA A 502 24.03 55.97 -3.70
N PRO A 503 25.15 55.22 -3.68
CA PRO A 503 26.42 55.70 -4.20
C PRO A 503 26.32 56.06 -5.70
N PRO A 504 27.28 56.83 -6.25
CA PRO A 504 27.34 57.13 -7.68
C PRO A 504 27.23 55.86 -8.54
N ARG A 505 26.58 55.92 -9.71
CA ARG A 505 26.35 54.75 -10.58
C ARG A 505 27.65 54.04 -10.95
N SER A 506 28.76 54.77 -11.07
CA SER A 506 30.13 54.29 -11.31
C SER A 506 30.75 53.47 -10.17
N GLU A 507 30.18 53.52 -8.97
CA GLU A 507 30.70 52.85 -7.78
C GLU A 507 29.76 51.73 -7.28
N ARG A 508 28.57 51.59 -7.88
CA ARG A 508 27.58 50.55 -7.50
C ARG A 508 28.05 49.17 -7.96
N ARG A 509 27.94 48.16 -7.09
CA ARG A 509 28.18 46.75 -7.41
C ARG A 509 27.06 46.14 -8.28
N GLN A 510 26.79 46.72 -9.44
CA GLN A 510 25.72 46.32 -10.34
C GLN A 510 26.27 45.61 -11.58
N VAL A 511 25.66 44.47 -11.91
CA VAL A 511 25.83 43.77 -13.19
C VAL A 511 24.45 43.58 -13.81
N PHE A 512 24.29 43.98 -15.05
CA PHE A 512 23.07 43.79 -15.82
C PHE A 512 23.29 42.70 -16.84
N LEU A 513 22.49 41.64 -16.78
CA LEU A 513 22.44 40.62 -17.83
C LEU A 513 21.56 41.14 -18.97
N THR A 514 22.11 41.20 -20.17
CA THR A 514 21.44 41.76 -21.36
C THR A 514 20.82 40.67 -22.22
N SER A 515 21.55 39.59 -22.45
CA SER A 515 21.04 38.37 -23.06
C SER A 515 21.79 37.17 -22.51
N LEU A 516 21.11 36.02 -22.57
CA LEU A 516 21.65 34.73 -22.18
C LEU A 516 21.20 33.72 -23.21
N ASP A 517 22.16 33.13 -23.91
CA ASP A 517 21.93 32.13 -24.95
C ASP A 517 22.44 30.78 -24.47
N MET A 518 21.63 29.73 -24.59
CA MET A 518 22.00 28.36 -24.23
C MET A 518 21.81 27.44 -25.44
N GLN A 519 22.81 26.65 -25.77
CA GLN A 519 22.75 25.65 -26.83
C GLN A 519 23.22 24.29 -26.30
N TYR A 520 22.48 23.23 -26.60
CA TYR A 520 22.91 21.87 -26.25
C TYR A 520 23.95 21.38 -27.25
N GLU A 521 24.98 20.74 -26.71
CA GLU A 521 26.02 20.07 -27.49
C GLU A 521 26.19 18.63 -26.98
N PRO A 522 26.11 17.61 -27.86
CA PRO A 522 26.34 16.21 -27.49
C PRO A 522 27.74 15.95 -26.95
N ASN A 523 28.72 16.74 -27.40
CA ASN A 523 30.09 16.67 -26.93
C ASN A 523 30.73 18.06 -26.82
N LEU A 524 30.71 18.65 -25.62
CA LEU A 524 31.34 19.95 -25.37
C LEU A 524 32.87 19.94 -25.56
N ASN A 525 33.52 18.77 -25.47
CA ASN A 525 34.96 18.68 -25.65
C ASN A 525 35.40 18.79 -27.12
N ALA A 526 34.54 18.41 -28.07
CA ALA A 526 34.79 18.56 -29.50
C ALA A 526 34.83 20.04 -29.95
N TYR A 527 34.23 20.94 -29.17
CA TYR A 527 34.21 22.37 -29.45
C TYR A 527 35.42 23.07 -28.82
N THR A 528 36.38 23.47 -29.66
CA THR A 528 37.47 24.36 -29.27
C THR A 528 37.11 25.79 -29.66
N TRP A 529 37.02 26.66 -28.66
CA TRP A 529 36.80 28.09 -28.85
C TRP A 529 38.02 28.69 -29.56
N ALA A 530 37.94 28.86 -30.86
CA ALA A 530 38.97 29.56 -31.61
C ALA A 530 38.95 31.04 -31.18
N GLU A 531 40.09 31.49 -30.64
CA GLU A 531 40.41 32.87 -30.23
C GLU A 531 39.69 33.41 -28.99
N ALA A 532 40.29 33.20 -27.79
CA ALA A 532 40.01 34.01 -26.60
C ALA A 532 41.24 34.11 -25.68
N THR A 533 41.52 35.33 -25.19
CA THR A 533 42.83 35.79 -24.69
C THR A 533 43.00 35.78 -23.16
N VAL A 534 42.07 35.24 -22.36
CA VAL A 534 42.32 35.04 -20.91
C VAL A 534 41.59 33.78 -20.40
N LEU A 535 42.32 32.68 -20.24
CA LEU A 535 41.91 31.54 -19.43
C LEU A 535 42.16 31.88 -17.96
N LEU A 536 41.15 31.73 -17.11
CA LEU A 536 41.34 31.90 -15.66
C LEU A 536 41.83 30.64 -14.96
N GLU A 537 41.71 29.43 -15.55
CA GLU A 537 42.25 28.17 -15.01
C GLU A 537 41.99 26.98 -15.98
N PRO A 538 42.65 25.81 -15.81
CA PRO A 538 42.49 24.61 -16.65
C PRO A 538 41.13 23.90 -16.46
N ARG A 539 40.71 23.11 -17.47
CA ARG A 539 39.47 22.30 -17.45
C ARG A 539 39.50 21.28 -16.32
N ILE A 540 38.32 20.94 -15.78
CA ILE A 540 38.15 19.93 -14.72
C ILE A 540 37.96 18.55 -15.36
N SER A 541 37.25 18.46 -16.48
CA SER A 541 36.97 17.20 -17.16
C SER A 541 38.08 16.74 -18.11
N ASP A 542 38.18 15.41 -18.31
CA ASP A 542 39.09 14.77 -19.27
C ASP A 542 38.78 15.24 -20.71
N PRO A 543 39.76 15.76 -21.47
CA PRO A 543 39.56 16.23 -22.85
C PRO A 543 39.05 15.15 -23.82
N ASP A 544 39.34 13.87 -23.55
CA ASP A 544 38.99 12.76 -24.44
C ASP A 544 37.62 12.13 -24.10
N GLU A 545 36.98 12.56 -23.01
CA GLU A 545 35.64 12.08 -22.61
C GLU A 545 34.55 12.79 -23.42
N VAL A 546 33.55 12.04 -23.89
CA VAL A 546 32.36 12.60 -24.56
C VAL A 546 31.40 13.13 -23.49
N LEU A 547 31.31 14.45 -23.37
CA LEU A 547 30.56 15.10 -22.30
C LEU A 547 29.38 15.91 -22.86
N PRO A 548 28.13 15.40 -22.73
CA PRO A 548 26.96 16.14 -23.16
C PRO A 548 26.68 17.30 -22.21
N GLY A 549 26.38 18.46 -22.78
CA GLY A 549 26.20 19.65 -21.97
C GLY A 549 25.57 20.83 -22.70
N LEU A 550 25.52 21.96 -22.00
CA LEU A 550 25.03 23.21 -22.53
C LEU A 550 26.18 24.19 -22.63
N TRP A 551 26.41 24.68 -23.83
CA TRP A 551 27.16 25.89 -24.05
C TRP A 551 26.27 27.09 -23.73
N ILE A 552 26.74 27.98 -22.85
CA ILE A 552 26.02 29.19 -22.44
C ILE A 552 26.86 30.43 -22.76
N LYS A 553 26.24 31.41 -23.42
CA LYS A 553 26.77 32.76 -23.58
C LYS A 553 26.01 33.74 -22.72
N ILE A 554 26.72 34.52 -21.94
CA ILE A 554 26.15 35.60 -21.12
C ILE A 554 26.70 36.92 -21.62
N PHE A 555 25.82 37.78 -22.08
CA PHE A 555 26.15 39.16 -22.39
C PHE A 555 25.74 40.02 -21.20
N CYS A 556 26.70 40.71 -20.59
CA CYS A 556 26.43 41.57 -19.45
C CYS A 556 27.10 42.93 -19.55
N ARG A 557 26.62 43.87 -18.74
CA ARG A 557 27.20 45.21 -18.61
C ARG A 557 27.33 45.63 -17.16
N THR A 558 28.32 46.46 -16.86
CA THR A 558 28.46 47.09 -15.54
C THR A 558 28.85 48.56 -15.70
N PRO A 559 28.23 49.46 -14.91
CA PRO A 559 28.59 50.88 -14.91
C PRO A 559 29.88 51.17 -14.12
N ARG A 560 30.46 50.18 -13.44
CA ARG A 560 31.63 50.37 -12.58
C ARG A 560 32.86 50.81 -13.35
N GLU A 561 33.64 51.74 -12.78
CA GLU A 561 34.88 52.17 -13.43
C GLU A 561 35.92 51.04 -13.53
N ASP A 562 36.03 50.21 -12.49
CA ASP A 562 36.88 49.01 -12.41
C ASP A 562 36.23 47.75 -13.02
N GLY A 563 35.29 47.92 -13.97
CA GLY A 563 34.46 46.87 -14.55
C GLY A 563 35.17 45.53 -14.86
N PRO A 564 36.31 45.51 -15.57
CA PRO A 564 36.99 44.25 -15.92
C PRO A 564 37.49 43.46 -14.70
N VAL A 565 37.97 44.15 -13.67
CA VAL A 565 38.43 43.52 -12.41
C VAL A 565 37.21 43.05 -11.62
N PHE A 566 36.18 43.90 -11.52
CA PHE A 566 34.95 43.58 -10.81
C PHE A 566 34.22 42.36 -11.36
N ILE A 567 34.07 42.24 -12.69
CA ILE A 567 33.42 41.08 -13.32
C ILE A 567 34.20 39.80 -13.04
N ARG A 568 35.52 39.85 -13.12
CA ARG A 568 36.41 38.71 -12.87
C ARG A 568 36.33 38.23 -11.42
N GLU A 569 36.50 39.13 -10.46
CA GLU A 569 36.63 38.78 -9.05
C GLU A 569 35.29 38.55 -8.34
N ALA A 570 34.21 39.21 -8.79
CA ALA A 570 32.89 39.06 -8.17
C ALA A 570 32.00 38.10 -8.95
N PHE A 571 31.73 38.38 -10.24
CA PHE A 571 30.71 37.63 -10.98
C PHE A 571 31.21 36.27 -11.47
N MET A 572 32.38 36.21 -12.12
CA MET A 572 32.94 34.94 -12.61
C MET A 572 33.30 33.98 -11.48
N ARG A 573 33.84 34.51 -10.36
CA ARG A 573 34.09 33.71 -9.16
C ARG A 573 32.80 33.14 -8.57
N ALA A 574 31.74 33.96 -8.43
CA ALA A 574 30.46 33.47 -7.93
C ALA A 574 29.81 32.44 -8.86
N LEU A 575 29.94 32.61 -10.20
CA LEU A 575 29.50 31.60 -11.17
C LEU A 575 30.21 30.28 -10.94
N ARG A 576 31.54 30.30 -10.74
CA ARG A 576 32.33 29.11 -10.43
C ARG A 576 31.84 28.41 -9.17
N ASP A 577 31.70 29.14 -8.06
CA ASP A 577 31.29 28.57 -6.78
C ASP A 577 29.89 27.95 -6.85
N LYS A 578 28.98 28.58 -7.62
CA LYS A 578 27.63 28.04 -7.87
C LYS A 578 27.65 26.82 -8.77
N GLY A 579 28.56 26.77 -9.74
CA GLY A 579 28.75 25.64 -10.65
C GLY A 579 29.40 24.43 -10.01
N ARG A 580 30.09 24.55 -8.87
CA ARG A 580 30.78 23.44 -8.19
C ARG A 580 29.97 22.82 -7.04
N GLN A 581 28.68 23.12 -6.94
CA GLN A 581 27.84 22.58 -5.87
C GLN A 581 27.41 21.14 -6.17
N PRO A 582 27.69 20.17 -5.27
CA PRO A 582 27.31 18.77 -5.48
C PRO A 582 25.79 18.60 -5.46
N GLY A 583 25.29 17.58 -6.18
CA GLY A 583 23.87 17.21 -6.21
C GLY A 583 22.95 18.14 -7.00
N THR A 584 23.51 19.07 -7.78
CA THR A 584 22.74 19.98 -8.63
C THR A 584 22.34 19.36 -9.97
N GLY A 585 23.01 18.27 -10.38
CA GLY A 585 22.86 17.58 -11.66
C GLY A 585 23.63 18.22 -12.81
N PHE A 586 24.38 19.30 -12.56
CA PHE A 586 25.28 19.93 -13.53
C PHE A 586 26.49 20.54 -12.84
N PHE A 587 27.55 20.84 -13.59
CA PHE A 587 28.61 21.74 -13.11
C PHE A 587 29.18 22.61 -14.24
N PHE A 588 29.76 23.76 -13.89
CA PHE A 588 30.46 24.61 -14.86
C PHE A 588 31.93 24.16 -14.96
N ASP A 589 32.30 23.61 -16.11
CA ASP A 589 33.67 23.12 -16.37
C ASP A 589 34.59 24.24 -16.84
N ARG A 590 34.13 25.04 -17.81
CA ARG A 590 34.90 26.13 -18.40
C ARG A 590 34.15 27.44 -18.28
N ILE A 591 34.84 28.48 -17.81
CA ILE A 591 34.31 29.84 -17.70
C ILE A 591 35.32 30.79 -18.34
N VAL A 592 34.98 31.39 -19.48
CA VAL A 592 35.89 32.24 -20.26
C VAL A 592 35.30 33.63 -20.40
N LEU A 593 36.12 34.65 -20.21
CA LEU A 593 35.78 36.04 -20.55
C LEU A 593 36.37 36.36 -21.93
N ILE A 594 35.51 36.69 -22.90
CA ILE A 594 35.94 36.86 -24.30
C ILE A 594 36.40 38.29 -24.56
N GLU A 595 35.55 39.28 -24.28
CA GLU A 595 35.85 40.68 -24.60
C GLU A 595 35.26 41.62 -23.55
N GLY A 596 35.96 42.73 -23.27
CA GLY A 596 35.56 43.75 -22.33
C GLY A 596 35.81 45.14 -22.91
N ASN A 597 34.80 45.73 -23.55
CA ASN A 597 34.93 47.04 -24.20
C ASN A 597 34.03 48.08 -23.52
N ARG A 598 34.53 49.32 -23.41
CA ARG A 598 33.79 50.46 -22.85
C ARG A 598 33.23 51.32 -23.98
N VAL A 599 31.91 51.48 -24.03
CA VAL A 599 31.24 52.25 -25.09
C VAL A 599 31.16 53.72 -24.66
N ARG A 600 31.78 54.66 -25.39
CA ARG A 600 31.62 56.12 -25.15
C ARG A 600 30.45 56.67 -25.97
N ALA A 601 29.44 57.25 -25.32
CA ALA A 601 28.39 57.97 -26.03
C ALA A 601 28.90 59.30 -26.61
N VAL A 602 28.70 59.49 -27.92
CA VAL A 602 28.89 60.78 -28.60
C VAL A 602 27.61 61.60 -28.40
N ALA A 603 27.73 62.81 -27.85
CA ALA A 603 26.59 63.69 -27.60
C ALA A 603 25.95 64.16 -28.93
N GLY A 604 24.71 63.74 -29.18
CA GLY A 604 23.90 64.18 -30.33
C GLY A 604 22.55 64.76 -29.87
N GLU A 605 22.14 65.87 -30.48
CA GLU A 605 21.02 66.73 -30.09
C GLU A 605 19.65 66.04 -29.94
N PRO A 606 18.79 66.49 -29.02
CA PRO A 606 17.51 65.84 -28.73
C PRO A 606 16.45 66.24 -29.77
N GLY A 607 16.11 65.33 -30.68
CA GLY A 607 14.88 65.48 -31.46
C GLY A 607 14.80 64.76 -32.80
N THR A 608 14.73 63.43 -32.82
CA THR A 608 14.02 62.71 -33.90
C THR A 608 13.55 61.34 -33.41
N ARG A 609 12.23 61.15 -33.30
CA ARG A 609 11.60 59.82 -33.21
C ARG A 609 11.43 59.26 -34.62
N ARG A 610 11.84 58.01 -34.87
CA ARG A 610 11.15 57.14 -35.83
C ARG A 610 11.28 55.67 -35.41
N ALA A 611 10.15 54.98 -35.51
CA ALA A 611 9.93 53.58 -35.21
C ALA A 611 10.50 52.67 -36.30
N GLY A 612 10.90 51.46 -35.92
CA GLY A 612 11.23 50.35 -36.83
C GLY A 612 11.58 49.10 -36.04
N ALA A 613 10.60 48.23 -35.83
CA ALA A 613 10.84 46.86 -35.41
C ALA A 613 11.10 46.03 -36.68
N GLU A 614 12.32 45.52 -36.86
CA GLU A 614 12.58 44.47 -37.85
C GLU A 614 13.43 43.34 -37.24
N LYS A 615 12.99 42.13 -37.59
CA LYS A 615 13.47 40.79 -37.25
C LYS A 615 14.98 40.63 -37.36
N TRP A 616 15.56 39.61 -36.74
CA TRP A 616 16.56 38.79 -37.42
C TRP A 616 16.45 37.31 -37.06
N GLY A 617 16.53 36.48 -38.11
CA GLY A 617 16.80 35.06 -38.09
C GLY A 617 17.73 34.75 -39.25
N SER A 618 18.57 33.72 -39.04
CA SER A 618 19.53 33.04 -39.91
C SER A 618 20.87 33.72 -40.26
N THR A 619 21.92 33.17 -39.62
CA THR A 619 23.24 32.74 -40.14
C THR A 619 24.11 33.73 -40.93
N GLY A 620 25.32 33.92 -40.43
CA GLY A 620 26.44 34.50 -41.18
C GLY A 620 27.12 35.61 -40.42
N GLY A 621 28.42 35.45 -40.16
CA GLY A 621 29.21 36.37 -39.35
C GLY A 621 29.18 37.81 -39.88
N SER A 622 29.02 38.73 -38.94
CA SER A 622 29.66 40.04 -38.90
C SER A 622 29.00 40.79 -37.74
N SER A 623 29.82 41.15 -36.75
CA SER A 623 29.64 42.28 -35.84
C SER A 623 28.56 43.27 -36.29
N SER A 624 27.37 43.17 -35.74
CA SER A 624 26.41 44.27 -35.75
C SER A 624 26.51 44.98 -34.40
N GLU A 625 27.45 45.93 -34.33
CA GLU A 625 27.39 47.07 -33.43
C GLU A 625 26.04 47.78 -33.64
N GLY A 626 25.00 47.28 -32.97
CA GLY A 626 23.73 47.98 -32.84
C GLY A 626 23.96 49.20 -31.97
N SER A 627 23.90 50.38 -32.59
CA SER A 627 24.08 51.68 -31.98
C SER A 627 23.07 51.92 -30.84
N ASP A 628 23.47 51.54 -29.63
CA ASP A 628 22.78 51.79 -28.37
C ASP A 628 22.97 53.24 -27.89
N VAL A 629 22.98 54.18 -28.83
CA VAL A 629 23.10 55.60 -28.56
C VAL A 629 21.72 56.08 -28.09
N GLY A 630 21.53 56.10 -26.77
CA GLY A 630 20.37 56.74 -26.14
C GLY A 630 19.48 55.87 -25.25
N VAL A 631 19.84 54.62 -24.95
CA VAL A 631 19.11 53.83 -23.95
C VAL A 631 19.40 54.39 -22.56
N LEU A 632 18.39 55.01 -21.93
CA LEU A 632 18.43 55.43 -20.55
C LEU A 632 18.23 54.21 -19.64
N ASP A 633 18.99 54.14 -18.55
CA ASP A 633 18.79 53.14 -17.50
C ASP A 633 17.37 53.28 -16.93
N VAL A 634 16.57 52.21 -16.98
CA VAL A 634 15.14 52.24 -16.58
C VAL A 634 14.98 52.50 -15.07
N ALA A 635 16.02 52.26 -14.27
CA ALA A 635 16.01 52.46 -12.82
C ALA A 635 16.60 53.82 -12.38
N THR A 636 17.35 54.53 -13.24
CA THR A 636 17.99 55.82 -12.86
C THR A 636 17.74 56.96 -13.84
N ASN A 637 17.22 56.66 -15.03
CA ASN A 637 17.02 57.59 -16.15
C ASN A 637 18.29 58.33 -16.61
N GLU A 638 19.47 57.76 -16.32
CA GLU A 638 20.78 58.23 -16.81
C GLU A 638 21.15 57.55 -18.14
N PRO A 639 21.91 58.19 -19.04
CA PRO A 639 22.38 57.55 -20.27
C PRO A 639 23.25 56.32 -19.95
N ALA A 640 22.96 55.15 -20.53
CA ALA A 640 23.80 53.95 -20.44
C ALA A 640 25.13 54.08 -21.22
N GLY A 641 25.46 55.29 -21.68
CA GLY A 641 26.50 55.60 -22.66
C GLY A 641 27.95 55.53 -22.18
N ASN A 642 28.25 54.83 -21.08
CA ASN A 642 29.63 54.65 -20.61
C ASN A 642 29.89 53.35 -19.83
N ASP A 643 28.94 52.40 -19.86
CA ASP A 643 29.07 51.10 -19.19
C ASP A 643 30.09 50.21 -19.93
N TRP A 644 30.77 49.36 -19.17
CA TRP A 644 31.56 48.26 -19.73
C TRP A 644 30.64 47.14 -20.17
N ARG A 645 30.91 46.54 -21.33
CA ARG A 645 30.20 45.36 -21.86
C ARG A 645 31.12 44.16 -21.87
N PHE A 646 30.58 43.01 -21.49
CA PHE A 646 31.31 41.76 -21.42
C PHE A 646 30.53 40.61 -22.06
N GLU A 647 31.27 39.72 -22.70
CA GLU A 647 30.79 38.43 -23.18
C GLU A 647 31.49 37.31 -22.38
N ILE A 648 30.69 36.52 -21.66
CA ILE A 648 31.15 35.41 -20.83
C ILE A 648 30.62 34.11 -21.40
N TRP A 649 31.52 33.15 -21.60
CA TRP A 649 31.25 31.85 -22.19
C TRP A 649 31.41 30.76 -21.12
N LEU A 650 30.42 29.87 -21.02
CA LEU A 650 30.34 28.82 -20.01
C LEU A 650 30.03 27.47 -20.64
N ASP A 651 30.76 26.44 -20.19
CA ASP A 651 30.45 25.04 -20.48
C ASP A 651 29.78 24.40 -19.26
N ALA A 652 28.48 24.09 -19.36
CA ALA A 652 27.71 23.44 -18.30
C ALA A 652 27.53 21.95 -18.61
N ILE A 653 28.27 21.09 -17.92
CA ILE A 653 28.22 19.64 -18.10
C ILE A 653 27.03 19.08 -17.32
N LEU A 654 26.19 18.24 -17.94
CA LEU A 654 24.97 17.69 -17.34
C LEU A 654 25.26 16.43 -16.49
N LYS A 655 26.16 16.58 -15.52
CA LYS A 655 26.56 15.57 -14.55
C LYS A 655 26.75 16.24 -13.20
N ASP A 656 26.61 15.50 -12.10
CA ASP A 656 26.98 16.03 -10.80
C ASP A 656 28.48 16.34 -10.74
N TYR A 657 28.82 17.40 -10.00
CA TYR A 657 30.21 17.74 -9.72
C TYR A 657 30.92 16.54 -9.07
N PRO A 658 32.09 16.10 -9.57
CA PRO A 658 32.77 14.93 -9.03
C PRO A 658 33.16 15.16 -7.57
N GLU A 659 32.71 14.29 -6.66
CA GLU A 659 33.11 14.31 -5.25
C GLU A 659 34.52 13.70 -5.12
N GLY A 660 35.55 14.55 -5.19
CA GLY A 660 36.94 14.23 -4.92
C GLY A 660 37.68 15.45 -4.40
N ASP A 661 38.14 15.36 -3.14
CA ASP A 661 39.08 16.22 -2.41
C ASP A 661 38.83 17.74 -2.42
N SER A 662 37.82 18.15 -1.64
CA SER A 662 37.95 19.38 -0.87
C SER A 662 39.06 19.17 0.18
N GLU A 663 40.11 20.01 0.14
CA GLU A 663 41.31 20.04 1.01
C GLU A 663 42.59 19.38 0.44
N GLU A 664 43.12 19.89 -0.67
CA GLU A 664 44.58 20.01 -0.92
C GLU A 664 44.76 20.66 -2.31
N THR A 665 45.13 21.95 -2.38
CA THR A 665 45.83 22.64 -3.49
C THR A 665 45.68 24.18 -3.45
N ASP A 666 45.77 24.81 -2.28
CA ASP A 666 46.00 26.28 -2.21
C ASP A 666 47.18 26.69 -1.30
N GLU A 667 47.89 25.75 -0.65
CA GLU A 667 49.04 26.07 0.22
C GLU A 667 50.41 25.54 -0.26
N GLU A 668 50.50 24.76 -1.35
CA GLU A 668 51.79 24.18 -1.80
C GLU A 668 52.34 24.75 -3.12
N ARG A 669 51.87 25.92 -3.57
CA ARG A 669 52.37 26.56 -4.81
C ARG A 669 52.88 28.00 -4.64
N VAL A 670 53.31 28.35 -3.43
CA VAL A 670 53.91 29.67 -3.11
C VAL A 670 55.45 29.63 -3.05
N ASP A 671 56.10 28.47 -3.13
CA ASP A 671 57.57 28.36 -2.95
C ASP A 671 58.40 28.12 -4.23
N GLU A 672 57.87 28.36 -5.44
CA GLU A 672 58.64 28.19 -6.70
C GLU A 672 58.66 29.41 -7.66
N GLU A 673 58.35 30.62 -7.18
CA GLU A 673 58.54 31.87 -7.95
C GLU A 673 59.42 32.93 -7.25
N ASP A 674 60.35 32.51 -6.37
CA ASP A 674 61.51 33.32 -5.97
C ASP A 674 62.80 32.61 -6.41
N GLY A 675 63.10 32.71 -7.72
CA GLY A 675 64.26 32.06 -8.32
C GLY A 675 64.42 32.28 -9.83
N GLY A 676 64.40 33.54 -10.28
CA GLY A 676 64.68 33.89 -11.69
C GLY A 676 64.62 35.37 -11.99
#